data_AF-A0A7K4G1P5-F1
#
_entry.id   AF-A0A7K4G1P5-F1
#
_cell.length_a   1.000
_cell.length_b   1.000
_cell.length_c   1.000
_cell.angle_alpha   90.00
_cell.angle_beta   90.00
_cell.angle_gamma   90.00
#
_symmetry.space_group_name_H-M   'P 1'
#
loop_
_entity.id
_entity.type
_entity.pdbx_description
1 polymer ?
#
loop_
_entity_poly.entity_id
_entity_poly.type
_entity_poly.pdbx_seq_one_letter_code
_entity_poly.pdbx_strand_id
1 'polypeptide(L)'
;ELDGVDTDPFEVVNHKGMTRIKTDRVGGGALRVLNDGLIGRSKKLLKRIELYKLDGWEWLGDLKGAVQTGDNQEDAAAKRMREVITGRSVLSMPNKLGGFRLRYGRACNTGFAAVGINPVIAEILDHTIAVGTQIKIDIPGKGATIAFVDSIDTPIVRLKNGDVVKIKDVKHGIEIKGEIEKILHLGDILISFGDFLENNAQLVPTGYVEEFWIEELKEKLAKYAPNDEFLIQFLTKIPTLDEALKLSLDFQIPLHPQYLYYWDQISPEELSKILHPNKINENSIEYSITEKNILEKLGVPHKMNDIQIILEKEEARIFYNLLFRQEPQINDLSTPKILSKSSGIQIKNKFSTSIGVRIGRPEKAAPRQMKPPTHVLFPINDKGGPTRDLLKASRQDNFFTNIFNRYCNECNEPSIGIKCSNCGTKTSIIYRCGNCRDKLDNPYCEKCKRKASSHSHQAFPLKAKLLIAQEKLGLRAQEPLKGVKELINQDRIAEPLEKGLVRQNFGLTVFKDGTVRFDATNSPLTQFKPSWIGTSIEKLNSLGYTHDIDGKPLTDPDQIVELRMQDIIIPNESGRYLVSTCKYIDTLLEKFYEKSNFYNVKNTDELVGHLIIGLAPHTSVGIVGRIIGYTETHVCFATPNWHSAKRRDADGDADSIMLLMDSLLNFSRQFLSDRIGGLMDAPLLIQPLVLPHESQPQAHNLEVVKFLPLEFFKSTIQQNKASDITCVDIIKSRLETERQFFGYYFTHSTTSLTTSKSRSAYSTLGSMLDKFDMQIRNAELIDAVNTSEIVSNVISTHLVPDIMGNLRAYARQNFRCTGCGKSYRRIPLIQTCICGHNLIPTITRGSVEKYLKLAKRLVEKYDVGVYQRGRIHALSDEIDLVFGKNKGDQSLLTDYT
;
A
#
# COMPACT_ATOMS: atom_id res chain seq x y z
N GLU A 1 -10.40 -19.90 -30.48
CA GLU A 1 -9.32 -20.74 -29.94
C GLU A 1 -8.49 -19.90 -29.00
N LEU A 2 -8.22 -20.41 -27.78
CA LEU A 2 -7.32 -19.76 -26.82
C LEU A 2 -5.95 -20.44 -26.94
N ASP A 3 -5.01 -19.77 -27.60
CA ASP A 3 -3.64 -20.25 -27.80
C ASP A 3 -2.64 -19.14 -27.43
N GLY A 4 -1.38 -19.51 -27.20
CA GLY A 4 -0.31 -18.59 -26.83
C GLY A 4 1.07 -19.23 -26.88
N VAL A 5 2.11 -18.42 -26.70
CA VAL A 5 3.48 -18.95 -26.57
C VAL A 5 3.68 -19.66 -25.23
N ASP A 6 4.76 -20.42 -25.12
CA ASP A 6 5.19 -20.99 -23.85
C ASP A 6 5.59 -19.88 -22.85
N THR A 7 5.00 -19.91 -21.66
CA THR A 7 5.34 -18.99 -20.58
C THR A 7 6.19 -19.64 -19.51
N ASP A 8 6.00 -20.94 -19.30
CA ASP A 8 6.67 -21.69 -18.26
C ASP A 8 7.46 -22.86 -18.85
N PRO A 9 8.61 -23.21 -18.26
CA PRO A 9 9.49 -24.25 -18.80
C PRO A 9 8.94 -25.68 -18.59
N PHE A 10 7.75 -25.83 -18.02
CA PHE A 10 7.13 -27.12 -17.75
C PHE A 10 6.52 -27.71 -19.02
N GLU A 11 6.91 -28.93 -19.35
CA GLU A 11 6.34 -29.67 -20.48
C GLU A 11 5.01 -30.32 -20.09
N VAL A 12 4.05 -30.31 -21.01
CA VAL A 12 2.81 -31.07 -20.87
C VAL A 12 3.12 -32.57 -21.05
N VAL A 13 2.54 -33.42 -20.21
CA VAL A 13 2.93 -34.84 -20.17
C VAL A 13 2.16 -35.68 -21.20
N ASN A 14 0.87 -35.44 -21.37
CA ASN A 14 -0.01 -36.34 -22.13
C ASN A 14 -0.23 -35.93 -23.59
N HIS A 15 -0.38 -34.62 -23.87
CA HIS A 15 -0.77 -34.12 -25.19
C HIS A 15 0.37 -33.34 -25.84
N LYS A 16 1.41 -34.06 -26.27
CA LYS A 16 2.58 -33.49 -26.98
C LYS A 16 2.44 -33.59 -28.50
N GLY A 17 3.11 -32.72 -29.23
CA GLY A 17 3.20 -32.74 -30.69
C GLY A 17 1.88 -32.48 -31.41
N MET A 18 0.94 -31.79 -30.77
CA MET A 18 -0.34 -31.46 -31.39
C MET A 18 -0.13 -30.51 -32.57
N THR A 19 -0.64 -30.87 -33.75
CA THR A 19 -0.47 -30.08 -34.98
C THR A 19 -0.99 -28.64 -34.87
N ARG A 20 -2.00 -28.40 -34.02
CA ARG A 20 -2.56 -27.07 -33.76
C ARG A 20 -1.74 -26.22 -32.79
N ILE A 21 -1.03 -26.81 -31.83
CA ILE A 21 -0.32 -26.06 -30.79
C ILE A 21 1.18 -26.13 -31.06
N LYS A 22 1.82 -24.96 -31.23
CA LYS A 22 3.24 -24.88 -31.64
C LYS A 22 4.23 -25.26 -30.54
N THR A 23 3.77 -25.49 -29.31
CA THR A 23 4.62 -25.74 -28.14
C THR A 23 4.04 -26.83 -27.25
N ASP A 24 4.93 -27.68 -26.71
CA ASP A 24 4.61 -28.73 -25.73
C ASP A 24 4.81 -28.24 -24.29
N ARG A 25 4.78 -26.93 -24.08
CA ARG A 25 4.97 -26.31 -22.77
C ARG A 25 3.74 -25.53 -22.35
N VAL A 26 3.66 -25.26 -21.05
CA VAL A 26 2.52 -24.55 -20.47
C VAL A 26 2.41 -23.13 -21.05
N GLY A 27 1.29 -22.88 -21.74
CA GLY A 27 0.85 -21.56 -22.21
C GLY A 27 0.04 -20.84 -21.14
N GLY A 28 0.70 -20.36 -20.08
CA GLY A 28 0.05 -19.75 -18.92
C GLY A 28 -0.80 -18.52 -19.24
N GLY A 29 -0.49 -17.80 -20.32
CA GLY A 29 -1.31 -16.69 -20.81
C GLY A 29 -2.71 -17.14 -21.23
N ALA A 30 -2.81 -18.22 -22.02
CA ALA A 30 -4.09 -18.78 -22.44
C ALA A 30 -4.90 -19.31 -21.25
N LEU A 31 -4.23 -19.99 -20.30
CA LEU A 31 -4.86 -20.49 -19.07
C LEU A 31 -5.44 -19.36 -18.21
N ARG A 32 -4.72 -18.23 -18.08
CA ARG A 32 -5.23 -17.06 -17.35
C ARG A 32 -6.42 -16.40 -18.04
N VAL A 33 -6.40 -16.27 -19.36
CA VAL A 33 -7.55 -15.72 -20.12
C VAL A 33 -8.78 -16.61 -19.92
N LEU A 34 -8.62 -17.92 -19.93
CA LEU A 34 -9.70 -18.86 -19.66
C LEU A 34 -10.20 -18.77 -18.22
N ASN A 35 -9.32 -18.95 -17.24
CA ASN A 35 -9.69 -19.10 -15.84
C ASN A 35 -9.99 -17.76 -15.15
N ASP A 36 -9.07 -16.81 -15.21
CA ASP A 36 -9.21 -15.51 -14.51
C ASP A 36 -10.10 -14.54 -15.31
N GLY A 37 -10.15 -14.70 -16.65
CA GLY A 37 -10.94 -13.89 -17.57
C GLY A 37 -12.35 -14.45 -17.77
N LEU A 38 -12.52 -15.41 -18.67
CA LEU A 38 -13.84 -15.92 -19.08
C LEU A 38 -14.63 -16.51 -17.91
N ILE A 39 -14.02 -17.41 -17.13
CA ILE A 39 -14.69 -18.08 -16.01
C ILE A 39 -14.77 -17.15 -14.80
N GLY A 40 -13.65 -16.57 -14.38
CA GLY A 40 -13.54 -15.75 -13.17
C GLY A 40 -14.27 -14.41 -13.24
N ARG A 41 -14.52 -13.87 -14.45
CA ARG A 41 -15.28 -12.64 -14.68
C ARG A 41 -16.55 -12.85 -15.52
N SER A 42 -17.07 -14.09 -15.58
CA SER A 42 -18.24 -14.44 -16.41
C SER A 42 -19.41 -13.46 -16.24
N LYS A 43 -19.78 -13.11 -15.00
CA LYS A 43 -20.86 -12.14 -14.71
C LYS A 43 -20.60 -10.73 -15.28
N LYS A 44 -19.36 -10.23 -15.21
CA LYS A 44 -19.01 -8.89 -15.76
C LYS A 44 -19.01 -8.94 -17.28
N LEU A 45 -18.55 -10.04 -17.86
CA LEU A 45 -18.54 -10.25 -19.31
C LEU A 45 -19.97 -10.39 -19.87
N LEU A 46 -20.83 -11.15 -19.18
CA LEU A 46 -22.24 -11.33 -19.54
C LEU A 46 -23.00 -10.00 -19.61
N LYS A 47 -22.83 -9.11 -18.63
CA LYS A 47 -23.39 -7.75 -18.69
C LYS A 47 -22.96 -6.97 -19.94
N ARG A 48 -21.73 -7.17 -20.42
CA ARG A 48 -21.23 -6.53 -21.65
C ARG A 48 -21.80 -7.19 -22.90
N ILE A 49 -21.92 -8.51 -22.90
CA ILE A 49 -22.54 -9.30 -23.97
C ILE A 49 -24.00 -8.89 -24.16
N GLU A 50 -24.75 -8.76 -23.07
CA GLU A 50 -26.14 -8.26 -23.07
C GLU A 50 -26.22 -6.81 -23.55
N LEU A 51 -25.34 -5.93 -23.06
CA LEU A 51 -25.27 -4.52 -23.46
C LEU A 51 -25.05 -4.37 -24.98
N TYR A 52 -24.16 -5.19 -25.56
CA TYR A 52 -23.85 -5.18 -26.98
C TYR A 52 -24.73 -6.12 -27.81
N LYS A 53 -25.67 -6.84 -27.19
CA LYS A 53 -26.56 -7.82 -27.82
C LYS A 53 -25.81 -8.85 -28.69
N LEU A 54 -24.82 -9.51 -28.09
CA LEU A 54 -24.03 -10.55 -28.76
C LEU A 54 -24.67 -11.93 -28.53
N ASP A 55 -25.00 -12.62 -29.62
CA ASP A 55 -25.59 -13.97 -29.59
C ASP A 55 -24.54 -15.08 -29.39
N GLY A 56 -24.96 -16.27 -28.93
CA GLY A 56 -24.10 -17.47 -28.83
C GLY A 56 -23.26 -17.56 -27.54
N TRP A 57 -23.58 -16.72 -26.55
CA TRP A 57 -22.92 -16.67 -25.24
C TRP A 57 -23.84 -17.07 -24.09
N GLU A 58 -24.98 -17.68 -24.37
CA GLU A 58 -25.99 -18.08 -23.39
C GLU A 58 -25.39 -19.04 -22.35
N TRP A 59 -24.51 -19.94 -22.80
CA TRP A 59 -23.76 -20.88 -21.95
C TRP A 59 -22.92 -20.19 -20.85
N LEU A 60 -22.51 -18.93 -21.06
CA LEU A 60 -21.76 -18.16 -20.07
C LEU A 60 -22.66 -17.77 -18.89
N GLY A 61 -23.97 -17.64 -19.11
CA GLY A 61 -24.99 -17.41 -18.08
C GLY A 61 -25.25 -18.64 -17.22
N ASP A 62 -25.14 -19.83 -17.80
CA ASP A 62 -25.29 -21.11 -17.09
C ASP A 62 -24.11 -21.41 -16.16
N LEU A 63 -22.96 -20.79 -16.41
CA LEU A 63 -21.84 -20.84 -15.49
C LEU A 63 -22.19 -20.09 -14.21
N LYS A 64 -22.46 -20.84 -13.14
CA LYS A 64 -22.35 -20.37 -11.75
C LYS A 64 -20.88 -19.99 -11.51
N GLY A 65 -20.47 -18.84 -12.02
CA GLY A 65 -19.06 -18.39 -12.06
C GLY A 65 -18.39 -18.65 -10.72
N ALA A 66 -17.13 -19.08 -10.74
CA ALA A 66 -16.44 -19.71 -9.61
C ALA A 66 -16.72 -19.02 -8.26
N VAL A 67 -17.77 -19.45 -7.56
CA VAL A 67 -17.95 -19.13 -6.15
C VAL A 67 -16.89 -19.97 -5.47
N GLN A 68 -15.83 -19.33 -4.97
CA GLN A 68 -14.89 -19.99 -4.07
C GLN A 68 -15.65 -20.35 -2.79
N THR A 69 -16.47 -21.39 -2.84
CA THR A 69 -16.84 -22.14 -1.65
C THR A 69 -15.57 -22.85 -1.23
N GLY A 70 -14.81 -22.25 -0.30
CA GLY A 70 -13.75 -22.99 0.37
C GLY A 70 -14.35 -24.27 0.97
N ASP A 71 -13.58 -25.35 0.99
CA ASP A 71 -14.01 -26.71 1.34
C ASP A 71 -14.65 -26.87 2.76
N ASN A 72 -14.84 -25.79 3.54
CA ASN A 72 -15.30 -25.80 4.94
C ASN A 72 -16.40 -24.77 5.30
N GLN A 73 -17.23 -24.26 4.37
CA GLN A 73 -18.21 -23.19 4.68
C GLN A 73 -17.59 -21.96 5.39
N GLU A 74 -16.28 -21.76 5.23
CA GLU A 74 -15.53 -20.77 5.97
C GLU A 74 -15.43 -19.49 5.14
N ASP A 75 -15.83 -18.36 5.71
CA ASP A 75 -15.83 -17.07 5.01
C ASP A 75 -14.43 -16.72 4.50
N ALA A 76 -14.31 -16.35 3.22
CA ALA A 76 -13.06 -15.90 2.61
C ALA A 76 -12.45 -14.71 3.36
N ALA A 77 -13.24 -13.91 4.07
CA ALA A 77 -12.75 -12.86 4.97
C ALA A 77 -12.03 -13.43 6.20
N ALA A 78 -12.59 -14.45 6.84
CA ALA A 78 -11.98 -15.12 7.99
C ALA A 78 -10.65 -15.80 7.62
N LYS A 79 -10.61 -16.49 6.47
CA LYS A 79 -9.35 -17.07 5.96
C LYS A 79 -8.28 -16.01 5.73
N ARG A 80 -8.64 -14.86 5.15
CA ARG A 80 -7.70 -13.75 4.95
C ARG A 80 -7.11 -13.29 6.27
N MET A 81 -7.88 -13.18 7.35
CA MET A 81 -7.37 -12.74 8.65
C MET A 81 -6.37 -13.73 9.27
N ARG A 82 -6.56 -15.04 9.05
CA ARG A 82 -5.66 -16.08 9.56
C ARG A 82 -4.32 -16.21 8.84
N GLU A 83 -4.17 -15.70 7.60
CA GLU A 83 -2.92 -15.74 6.83
C GLU A 83 -1.82 -14.78 7.35
N VAL A 84 -1.43 -14.92 8.61
CA VAL A 84 -0.55 -13.97 9.30
C VAL A 84 0.92 -14.28 9.01
N ILE A 85 1.59 -13.36 8.31
CA ILE A 85 3.03 -13.42 8.03
C ILE A 85 3.82 -12.74 9.16
N THR A 86 5.05 -13.19 9.43
CA THR A 86 5.91 -12.55 10.44
C THR A 86 6.18 -11.08 10.15
N GLY A 87 6.03 -10.25 11.17
CA GLY A 87 6.18 -8.80 11.13
C GLY A 87 4.95 -8.06 10.62
N ARG A 88 3.81 -8.74 10.42
CA ARG A 88 2.55 -8.12 10.01
C ARG A 88 1.57 -8.15 11.18
N SER A 89 1.55 -7.09 11.97
CA SER A 89 0.65 -6.98 13.13
C SER A 89 -0.81 -7.11 12.71
N VAL A 90 -1.57 -7.88 13.48
CA VAL A 90 -3.03 -7.85 13.47
C VAL A 90 -3.42 -6.80 14.51
N LEU A 91 -4.19 -5.81 14.10
CA LEU A 91 -4.61 -4.70 14.95
C LEU A 91 -6.03 -4.92 15.48
N SER A 92 -6.91 -5.56 14.71
CA SER A 92 -8.30 -5.76 15.10
C SER A 92 -8.84 -7.05 14.51
N MET A 93 -9.70 -7.74 15.24
CA MET A 93 -10.41 -8.93 14.77
C MET A 93 -11.85 -8.55 14.35
N PRO A 94 -12.42 -9.24 13.34
CA PRO A 94 -13.80 -9.02 12.91
C PRO A 94 -14.81 -9.18 14.06
N ASN A 95 -15.74 -8.24 14.18
CA ASN A 95 -16.86 -8.27 15.12
C ASN A 95 -16.48 -8.54 16.60
N LYS A 96 -15.28 -8.13 17.01
CA LYS A 96 -14.77 -8.19 18.37
C LYS A 96 -14.82 -6.81 19.02
N LEU A 97 -15.49 -6.70 20.17
CA LEU A 97 -15.49 -5.48 20.98
C LEU A 97 -14.05 -5.04 21.29
N GLY A 98 -13.82 -3.73 21.27
CA GLY A 98 -12.50 -3.15 21.43
C GLY A 98 -11.70 -2.98 20.12
N GLY A 99 -12.15 -3.64 19.05
CA GLY A 99 -11.60 -3.46 17.70
C GLY A 99 -11.92 -2.08 17.12
N PHE A 100 -11.50 -1.86 15.87
CA PHE A 100 -11.86 -0.63 15.16
C PHE A 100 -13.35 -0.59 14.83
N ARG A 101 -14.10 0.31 15.47
CA ARG A 101 -15.54 0.49 15.23
C ARG A 101 -15.76 1.12 13.87
N LEU A 102 -16.66 0.55 13.07
CA LEU A 102 -17.03 1.11 11.77
C LEU A 102 -17.74 2.47 11.94
N ARG A 103 -17.23 3.50 11.26
CA ARG A 103 -17.89 4.79 11.06
C ARG A 103 -17.99 5.09 9.57
N TYR A 104 -19.20 5.38 9.09
CA TYR A 104 -19.42 5.73 7.69
C TYR A 104 -19.04 7.18 7.44
N GLY A 105 -18.29 7.40 6.36
CA GLY A 105 -17.98 8.74 5.89
C GLY A 105 -16.60 8.82 5.25
N ARG A 106 -16.22 10.05 4.96
CA ARG A 106 -15.02 10.34 4.17
C ARG A 106 -14.39 11.64 4.63
N ALA A 107 -13.07 11.62 4.75
CA ALA A 107 -12.25 12.81 4.90
C ALA A 107 -11.60 13.18 3.56
N CYS A 108 -10.96 14.35 3.50
CA CYS A 108 -10.30 14.83 2.29
C CYS A 108 -9.25 13.85 1.74
N ASN A 109 -8.68 12.99 2.59
CA ASN A 109 -7.63 12.01 2.32
C ASN A 109 -8.10 10.53 2.35
N THR A 110 -9.42 10.26 2.42
CA THR A 110 -9.98 8.90 2.42
C THR A 110 -10.97 8.66 1.28
N GLY A 111 -11.48 7.43 1.18
CA GLY A 111 -12.23 6.90 0.04
C GLY A 111 -11.30 6.32 -1.03
N PHE A 112 -11.85 5.75 -2.11
CA PHE A 112 -11.04 5.16 -3.19
C PHE A 112 -10.06 4.08 -2.67
N ALA A 113 -10.55 3.21 -1.79
CA ALA A 113 -9.80 2.21 -1.02
C ALA A 113 -8.81 2.75 0.03
N ALA A 114 -8.89 4.03 0.40
CA ALA A 114 -8.21 4.56 1.59
C ALA A 114 -9.19 4.72 2.76
N VAL A 115 -8.76 4.31 3.96
CA VAL A 115 -9.57 4.36 5.20
C VAL A 115 -8.92 5.27 6.23
N GLY A 116 -9.76 5.93 7.03
CA GLY A 116 -9.32 6.86 8.07
C GLY A 116 -9.16 6.16 9.42
N ILE A 117 -8.04 6.39 10.10
CA ILE A 117 -7.81 5.97 11.49
C ILE A 117 -7.30 7.19 12.28
N ASN A 118 -7.58 7.26 13.58
CA ASN A 118 -7.08 8.34 14.40
C ASN A 118 -5.53 8.29 14.50
N PRO A 119 -4.81 9.41 14.27
CA PRO A 119 -3.34 9.44 14.30
C PRO A 119 -2.73 9.01 15.64
N VAL A 120 -3.46 9.12 16.76
CA VAL A 120 -3.02 8.63 18.08
C VAL A 120 -2.59 7.17 18.02
N ILE A 121 -3.28 6.34 17.24
CA ILE A 121 -2.97 4.90 17.11
C ILE A 121 -1.54 4.69 16.60
N ALA A 122 -1.09 5.51 15.66
CA ALA A 122 0.27 5.41 15.14
C ALA A 122 1.29 5.73 16.24
N GLU A 123 1.04 6.73 17.07
CA GLU A 123 1.96 7.11 18.16
C GLU A 123 2.04 6.03 19.25
N ILE A 124 0.89 5.54 19.74
CA ILE A 124 0.86 4.56 20.84
C ILE A 124 1.33 3.17 20.43
N LEU A 125 1.15 2.78 19.15
CA LEU A 125 1.63 1.51 18.60
C LEU A 125 3.00 1.63 17.92
N ASP A 126 3.88 2.50 18.42
CA ASP A 126 5.28 2.64 17.96
C ASP A 126 5.44 2.83 16.44
N HIS A 127 4.51 3.51 15.78
CA HIS A 127 4.43 3.70 14.32
C HIS A 127 4.41 2.39 13.54
N THR A 128 3.80 1.33 14.09
CA THR A 128 3.56 0.10 13.33
C THR A 128 2.74 0.35 12.05
N ILE A 129 1.93 1.40 12.05
CA ILE A 129 1.27 1.97 10.89
C ILE A 129 1.78 3.39 10.62
N ALA A 130 1.77 3.77 9.35
CA ALA A 130 2.00 5.12 8.86
C ALA A 130 1.03 5.43 7.71
N VAL A 131 0.99 6.68 7.26
CA VAL A 131 0.24 7.04 6.05
C VAL A 131 0.80 6.27 4.86
N GLY A 132 -0.08 5.60 4.11
CA GLY A 132 0.36 4.74 3.01
C GLY A 132 0.56 3.29 3.38
N THR A 133 0.56 2.93 4.67
CA THR A 133 0.63 1.52 5.07
C THR A 133 -0.62 0.81 4.56
N GLN A 134 -0.42 -0.22 3.74
CA GLN A 134 -1.51 -1.08 3.28
C GLN A 134 -1.97 -1.93 4.45
N ILE A 135 -3.28 -2.02 4.63
CA ILE A 135 -3.94 -2.98 5.50
C ILE A 135 -4.85 -3.92 4.71
N LYS A 136 -5.16 -5.05 5.32
CA LYS A 136 -6.15 -6.02 4.88
C LYS A 136 -7.34 -5.90 5.82
N ILE A 137 -8.52 -5.77 5.23
CA ILE A 137 -9.79 -5.67 5.92
C ILE A 137 -10.70 -6.84 5.53
N ASP A 138 -11.66 -7.13 6.39
CA ASP A 138 -12.70 -8.13 6.18
C ASP A 138 -13.85 -7.56 5.32
N ILE A 139 -14.29 -6.34 5.64
CA ILE A 139 -15.39 -5.60 4.98
C ILE A 139 -14.96 -4.14 4.74
N PRO A 140 -15.38 -3.47 3.63
CA PRO A 140 -16.10 -4.00 2.47
C PRO A 140 -15.17 -4.62 1.41
N GLY A 141 -13.87 -4.32 1.46
CA GLY A 141 -12.90 -4.71 0.44
C GLY A 141 -11.84 -5.71 0.93
N LYS A 142 -10.86 -6.04 0.07
CA LYS A 142 -9.75 -6.94 0.42
C LYS A 142 -8.52 -6.23 0.97
N GLY A 143 -8.39 -4.94 0.72
CA GLY A 143 -7.24 -4.15 1.12
C GLY A 143 -7.57 -2.67 1.06
N ALA A 144 -6.90 -1.91 1.89
CA ALA A 144 -7.02 -0.47 1.94
C ALA A 144 -5.70 0.17 2.35
N THR A 145 -5.53 1.45 2.07
CA THR A 145 -4.42 2.25 2.58
C THR A 145 -4.86 3.08 3.78
N ILE A 146 -3.99 3.21 4.77
CA ILE A 146 -4.25 4.07 5.93
C ILE A 146 -4.04 5.54 5.59
N ALA A 147 -5.01 6.36 5.98
CA ALA A 147 -4.90 7.80 6.12
C ALA A 147 -5.29 8.20 7.56
N PHE A 148 -4.82 9.37 8.01
CA PHE A 148 -5.11 9.85 9.36
C PHE A 148 -6.22 10.90 9.36
N VAL A 149 -7.16 10.71 10.29
CA VAL A 149 -8.32 11.57 10.52
C VAL A 149 -8.47 11.74 12.03
N ASP A 150 -8.26 12.94 12.54
CA ASP A 150 -8.30 13.22 13.99
C ASP A 150 -9.68 13.60 14.52
N SER A 151 -10.65 13.83 13.64
CA SER A 151 -12.04 14.16 14.04
C SER A 151 -12.86 12.94 14.50
N ILE A 152 -12.36 11.72 14.35
CA ILE A 152 -13.07 10.48 14.73
C ILE A 152 -12.69 10.02 16.15
N ASP A 153 -13.50 9.13 16.75
CA ASP A 153 -13.31 8.71 18.14
C ASP A 153 -11.90 8.14 18.39
N THR A 154 -11.32 8.58 19.50
CA THR A 154 -10.01 8.19 20.00
C THR A 154 -10.03 6.88 20.79
N PRO A 155 -8.86 6.26 21.03
CA PRO A 155 -8.76 5.02 21.80
C PRO A 155 -9.11 5.21 23.28
N ILE A 156 -9.55 4.13 23.91
CA ILE A 156 -9.75 4.02 25.35
C ILE A 156 -8.75 2.99 25.88
N VAL A 157 -7.97 3.39 26.88
CA VAL A 157 -6.83 2.61 27.38
C VAL A 157 -6.92 2.40 28.89
N ARG A 158 -6.37 1.28 29.33
CA ARG A 158 -6.07 1.00 30.74
C ARG A 158 -4.60 1.31 31.00
N LEU A 159 -4.35 2.11 32.02
CA LEU A 159 -3.02 2.45 32.51
C LEU A 159 -2.53 1.39 33.51
N LYS A 160 -1.22 1.34 33.75
CA LYS A 160 -0.57 0.39 34.68
C LYS A 160 -1.04 0.52 36.13
N ASN A 161 -1.58 1.67 36.52
CA ASN A 161 -2.20 1.89 37.84
C ASN A 161 -3.64 1.37 37.90
N GLY A 162 -4.19 0.85 36.81
CA GLY A 162 -5.56 0.34 36.71
C GLY A 162 -6.59 1.36 36.22
N ASP A 163 -6.23 2.64 36.10
CA ASP A 163 -7.12 3.70 35.60
C ASP A 163 -7.52 3.45 34.14
N VAL A 164 -8.75 3.79 33.79
CA VAL A 164 -9.23 3.78 32.41
C VAL A 164 -9.41 5.20 31.93
N VAL A 165 -8.78 5.53 30.81
CA VAL A 165 -8.75 6.89 30.26
C VAL A 165 -9.09 6.84 28.77
N LYS A 166 -9.97 7.73 28.32
CA LYS A 166 -10.14 8.03 26.90
C LYS A 166 -9.08 9.03 26.48
N ILE A 167 -8.28 8.68 25.47
CA ILE A 167 -7.24 9.58 24.95
C ILE A 167 -7.93 10.80 24.33
N LYS A 168 -7.38 12.00 24.55
CA LYS A 168 -8.03 13.24 24.10
C LYS A 168 -7.57 13.63 22.71
N ASP A 169 -6.27 13.63 22.52
CA ASP A 169 -5.61 14.00 21.28
C ASP A 169 -4.26 13.28 21.15
N VAL A 170 -3.54 13.57 20.07
CA VAL A 170 -2.21 13.02 19.78
C VAL A 170 -1.20 13.36 20.88
N LYS A 171 -1.25 14.57 21.46
CA LYS A 171 -0.31 15.01 22.50
C LYS A 171 -0.49 14.20 23.78
N HIS A 172 -1.73 14.10 24.25
CA HIS A 172 -2.11 13.30 25.41
C HIS A 172 -1.72 11.82 25.21
N GLY A 173 -1.92 11.28 24.00
CA GLY A 173 -1.52 9.90 23.67
C GLY A 173 -0.01 9.67 23.76
N ILE A 174 0.82 10.65 23.36
CA ILE A 174 2.28 10.57 23.48
C ILE A 174 2.71 10.61 24.95
N GLU A 175 2.09 11.47 25.77
CA GLU A 175 2.41 11.63 27.20
C GLU A 175 2.17 10.33 27.99
N ILE A 176 1.01 9.70 27.81
CA ILE A 176 0.63 8.51 28.59
C ILE A 176 1.13 7.19 27.98
N LYS A 177 1.76 7.22 26.80
CA LYS A 177 2.16 6.01 26.04
C LYS A 177 2.95 5.00 26.88
N GLY A 178 3.86 5.47 27.74
CA GLY A 178 4.68 4.62 28.60
C GLY A 178 3.91 3.96 29.76
N GLU A 179 2.73 4.48 30.08
CA GLU A 179 1.86 4.05 31.17
C GLU A 179 0.73 3.13 30.71
N ILE A 180 0.50 3.02 29.40
CA ILE A 180 -0.54 2.13 28.83
C ILE A 180 -0.17 0.67 29.12
N GLU A 181 -1.07 -0.03 29.79
CA GLU A 181 -1.01 -1.47 30.01
C GLU A 181 -1.78 -2.22 28.91
N LYS A 182 -3.00 -1.76 28.60
CA LYS A 182 -3.89 -2.41 27.63
C LYS A 182 -4.72 -1.38 26.87
N ILE A 183 -4.91 -1.58 25.57
CA ILE A 183 -5.85 -0.81 24.75
C ILE A 183 -7.16 -1.58 24.73
N LEU A 184 -8.16 -1.03 25.44
CA LEU A 184 -9.49 -1.63 25.57
C LEU A 184 -10.31 -1.41 24.31
N HIS A 185 -10.27 -0.19 23.75
CA HIS A 185 -10.95 0.15 22.50
C HIS A 185 -10.01 0.96 21.60
N LEU A 186 -9.87 0.56 20.33
CA LEU A 186 -9.03 1.25 19.36
C LEU A 186 -9.64 2.54 18.80
N GLY A 187 -10.93 2.76 19.02
CA GLY A 187 -11.67 3.88 18.43
C GLY A 187 -12.23 3.53 17.06
N ASP A 188 -12.40 4.55 16.22
CA ASP A 188 -13.10 4.42 14.94
C ASP A 188 -12.17 4.08 13.77
N ILE A 189 -12.74 3.40 12.77
CA ILE A 189 -12.24 3.35 11.40
C ILE A 189 -13.27 3.96 10.45
N LEU A 190 -12.84 5.01 9.74
CA LEU A 190 -13.65 5.75 8.79
C LEU A 190 -13.60 5.07 7.42
N ILE A 191 -14.72 4.56 6.95
CA ILE A 191 -14.83 3.89 5.64
C ILE A 191 -15.90 4.60 4.79
N SER A 192 -15.56 4.90 3.54
CA SER A 192 -16.45 5.60 2.62
C SER A 192 -17.59 4.71 2.15
N PHE A 193 -18.77 5.30 1.93
CA PHE A 193 -19.88 4.57 1.28
C PHE A 193 -19.47 4.09 -0.13
N GLY A 194 -18.67 4.87 -0.84
CA GLY A 194 -18.16 4.51 -2.16
C GLY A 194 -17.39 3.19 -2.21
N ASP A 195 -16.67 2.84 -1.14
CA ASP A 195 -15.95 1.57 -1.05
C ASP A 195 -16.91 0.39 -0.84
N PHE A 196 -18.04 0.59 -0.16
CA PHE A 196 -19.11 -0.41 -0.09
C PHE A 196 -19.80 -0.58 -1.45
N LEU A 197 -20.03 0.52 -2.18
CA LEU A 197 -20.66 0.51 -3.50
C LEU A 197 -19.81 -0.24 -4.53
N GLU A 198 -18.49 0.00 -4.59
CA GLU A 198 -17.60 -0.72 -5.52
C GLU A 198 -17.61 -2.23 -5.26
N ASN A 199 -17.49 -2.62 -3.99
CA ASN A 199 -17.45 -4.03 -3.62
C ASN A 199 -18.84 -4.68 -3.66
N ASN A 200 -19.88 -3.90 -3.94
CA ASN A 200 -21.28 -4.31 -3.89
C ASN A 200 -21.62 -5.02 -2.56
N ALA A 201 -21.09 -4.48 -1.46
CA ALA A 201 -21.25 -5.02 -0.12
C ALA A 201 -22.62 -4.64 0.46
N GLN A 202 -23.09 -5.47 1.39
CA GLN A 202 -24.24 -5.11 2.21
C GLN A 202 -23.82 -4.05 3.23
N LEU A 203 -24.66 -3.04 3.45
CA LEU A 203 -24.41 -2.06 4.49
C LEU A 203 -24.58 -2.72 5.86
N VAL A 204 -23.66 -2.41 6.77
CA VAL A 204 -23.73 -2.83 8.17
C VAL A 204 -24.46 -1.74 8.94
N PRO A 205 -25.30 -2.05 9.94
CA PRO A 205 -25.97 -1.03 10.74
C PRO A 205 -24.97 -0.03 11.29
N THR A 206 -25.18 1.27 11.14
CA THR A 206 -24.27 2.27 11.73
C THR A 206 -24.35 2.25 13.26
N GLY A 207 -23.22 2.53 13.92
CA GLY A 207 -23.27 2.95 15.33
C GLY A 207 -23.90 4.33 15.45
N TYR A 208 -24.39 4.69 16.63
CA TYR A 208 -24.88 6.04 16.88
C TYR A 208 -23.70 7.02 17.01
N VAL A 209 -23.60 7.95 16.05
CA VAL A 209 -22.48 8.89 15.85
C VAL A 209 -23.01 10.32 15.66
N GLU A 210 -22.13 11.31 15.81
CA GLU A 210 -22.48 12.73 15.80
C GLU A 210 -23.20 13.15 14.51
N GLU A 211 -22.78 12.62 13.36
CA GLU A 211 -23.40 12.92 12.06
C GLU A 211 -24.86 12.46 12.01
N PHE A 212 -25.14 11.29 12.59
CA PHE A 212 -26.50 10.76 12.65
C PHE A 212 -27.35 11.56 13.64
N TRP A 213 -26.78 11.93 14.79
CA TRP A 213 -27.45 12.78 15.77
C TRP A 213 -27.82 14.17 15.19
N ILE A 214 -26.92 14.79 14.45
CA ILE A 214 -27.16 16.09 13.78
C ILE A 214 -28.31 15.99 12.77
N GLU A 215 -28.37 14.91 11.99
CA GLU A 215 -29.46 14.72 11.02
C GLU A 215 -30.81 14.43 11.70
N GLU A 216 -30.84 13.71 12.82
CA GLU A 216 -32.05 13.56 13.65
C GLU A 216 -32.49 14.90 14.27
N LEU A 217 -31.52 15.73 14.72
CA LEU A 217 -31.79 17.09 15.22
C LEU A 217 -32.39 17.98 14.12
N LYS A 218 -31.84 17.95 12.88
CA LYS A 218 -32.40 18.69 11.73
C LYS A 218 -33.83 18.25 11.42
N GLU A 219 -34.12 16.95 11.45
CA GLU A 219 -35.48 16.44 11.23
C GLU A 219 -36.45 16.94 12.31
N LYS A 220 -36.01 16.97 13.57
CA LYS A 220 -36.82 17.48 14.70
C LYS A 220 -37.04 18.99 14.62
N LEU A 221 -36.00 19.77 14.31
CA LEU A 221 -36.06 21.21 14.07
C LEU A 221 -37.09 21.54 12.99
N ALA A 222 -37.03 20.83 11.85
CA ALA A 222 -37.96 21.04 10.74
C ALA A 222 -39.42 20.72 11.09
N LYS A 223 -39.66 19.73 11.99
CA LYS A 223 -41.01 19.30 12.38
C LYS A 223 -41.64 20.15 13.48
N TYR A 224 -40.87 20.59 14.48
CA TYR A 224 -41.42 21.14 15.72
C TYR A 224 -41.01 22.60 16.01
N ALA A 225 -39.82 23.04 15.60
CA ALA A 225 -39.28 24.35 16.00
C ALA A 225 -38.23 24.88 15.00
N PRO A 226 -38.63 25.32 13.80
CA PRO A 226 -37.69 25.64 12.71
C PRO A 226 -36.81 26.86 12.95
N ASN A 227 -37.22 27.79 13.83
CA ASN A 227 -36.49 29.03 14.15
C ASN A 227 -35.96 29.07 15.60
N ASP A 228 -35.84 27.93 16.26
CA ASP A 228 -35.31 27.89 17.62
C ASP A 228 -33.79 28.07 17.62
N GLU A 229 -33.34 29.29 17.94
CA GLU A 229 -31.91 29.64 18.02
C GLU A 229 -31.15 28.75 19.01
N PHE A 230 -31.79 28.29 20.10
CA PHE A 230 -31.15 27.43 21.08
C PHE A 230 -30.85 26.04 20.50
N LEU A 231 -31.71 25.50 19.64
CA LEU A 231 -31.47 24.19 19.00
C LEU A 231 -30.51 24.31 17.81
N ILE A 232 -30.60 25.39 17.03
CA ILE A 232 -29.78 25.62 15.83
C ILE A 232 -28.29 25.69 16.17
N GLN A 233 -27.90 26.23 17.33
CA GLN A 233 -26.49 26.31 17.72
C GLN A 233 -25.79 24.94 17.76
N PHE A 234 -26.53 23.87 18.09
CA PHE A 234 -25.98 22.52 18.24
C PHE A 234 -25.73 21.80 16.91
N LEU A 235 -26.07 22.42 15.78
CA LEU A 235 -25.66 21.94 14.45
C LEU A 235 -24.16 22.13 14.20
N THR A 236 -23.51 23.02 14.95
CA THR A 236 -22.08 23.33 14.83
C THR A 236 -21.32 23.15 16.13
N LYS A 237 -21.99 23.37 17.27
CA LYS A 237 -21.42 23.24 18.61
C LYS A 237 -21.81 21.91 19.24
N ILE A 238 -20.84 21.23 19.85
CA ILE A 238 -21.09 20.07 20.68
C ILE A 238 -21.77 20.51 22.00
N PRO A 239 -22.93 19.92 22.38
CA PRO A 239 -23.59 20.24 23.63
C PRO A 239 -22.76 19.78 24.84
N THR A 240 -22.75 20.58 25.91
CA THR A 240 -22.30 20.14 27.25
C THR A 240 -23.21 19.02 27.78
N LEU A 241 -22.78 18.29 28.82
CA LEU A 241 -23.59 17.20 29.39
C LEU A 241 -24.98 17.69 29.84
N ASP A 242 -25.05 18.84 30.50
CA ASP A 242 -26.31 19.42 30.97
C ASP A 242 -27.23 19.82 29.81
N GLU A 243 -26.67 20.41 28.75
CA GLU A 243 -27.40 20.72 27.53
C GLU A 243 -27.88 19.44 26.84
N ALA A 244 -27.04 18.40 26.74
CA ALA A 244 -27.40 17.13 26.12
C ALA A 244 -28.52 16.40 26.88
N LEU A 245 -28.47 16.38 28.21
CA LEU A 245 -29.52 15.80 29.05
C LEU A 245 -30.83 16.58 28.90
N LYS A 246 -30.77 17.92 28.86
CA LYS A 246 -31.93 18.78 28.63
C LYS A 246 -32.56 18.52 27.26
N LEU A 247 -31.74 18.44 26.21
CA LEU A 247 -32.20 18.12 24.85
C LEU A 247 -32.92 16.77 24.81
N SER A 248 -32.40 15.77 25.52
CA SER A 248 -33.02 14.45 25.57
C SER A 248 -34.33 14.41 26.35
N LEU A 249 -34.41 15.06 27.50
CA LEU A 249 -35.61 15.04 28.34
C LEU A 249 -36.73 15.90 27.74
N ASP A 250 -36.41 17.13 27.35
CA ASP A 250 -37.41 18.13 26.92
C ASP A 250 -37.89 17.87 25.48
N PHE A 251 -36.97 17.50 24.57
CA PHE A 251 -37.26 17.40 23.13
C PHE A 251 -37.28 15.96 22.61
N GLN A 252 -37.04 14.97 23.47
CA GLN A 252 -37.03 13.55 23.11
C GLN A 252 -36.07 13.26 21.95
N ILE A 253 -34.89 13.89 22.00
CA ILE A 253 -33.76 13.62 21.11
C ILE A 253 -32.86 12.59 21.81
N PRO A 254 -32.32 11.58 21.12
CA PRO A 254 -31.44 10.63 21.79
C PRO A 254 -30.21 11.30 22.40
N LEU A 255 -29.64 10.67 23.43
CA LEU A 255 -28.47 11.17 24.12
C LEU A 255 -27.30 11.36 23.14
N HIS A 256 -26.61 12.49 23.24
CA HIS A 256 -25.52 12.82 22.33
C HIS A 256 -24.40 11.75 22.37
N PRO A 257 -23.87 11.28 21.21
CA PRO A 257 -22.90 10.18 21.11
C PRO A 257 -21.62 10.31 21.95
N GLN A 258 -21.18 11.55 22.21
CA GLN A 258 -20.04 11.84 23.08
C GLN A 258 -20.22 11.32 24.51
N TYR A 259 -21.44 11.38 25.04
CA TYR A 259 -21.77 10.95 26.42
C TYR A 259 -22.37 9.53 26.45
N LEU A 260 -22.35 8.84 25.32
CA LEU A 260 -22.88 7.49 25.16
C LEU A 260 -21.76 6.46 25.41
N TYR A 261 -22.07 5.39 26.15
CA TYR A 261 -21.18 4.24 26.37
C TYR A 261 -21.67 3.01 25.62
N TYR A 262 -20.89 1.93 25.63
CA TYR A 262 -21.22 0.66 24.96
C TYR A 262 -22.28 -0.16 25.70
N TRP A 263 -23.39 0.49 26.09
CA TRP A 263 -24.52 -0.14 26.79
C TRP A 263 -25.12 -1.31 26.02
N ASP A 264 -25.04 -1.30 24.70
CA ASP A 264 -25.52 -2.37 23.84
C ASP A 264 -24.66 -3.65 23.89
N GLN A 265 -23.48 -3.59 24.52
CA GLN A 265 -22.56 -4.72 24.66
C GLN A 265 -22.62 -5.40 26.03
N ILE A 266 -23.37 -4.85 26.99
CA ILE A 266 -23.56 -5.49 28.31
C ILE A 266 -24.88 -6.26 28.37
N SER A 267 -24.87 -7.40 29.06
CA SER A 267 -26.09 -8.19 29.30
C SER A 267 -26.94 -7.55 30.42
N PRO A 268 -28.25 -7.88 30.49
CA PRO A 268 -29.09 -7.44 31.62
C PRO A 268 -28.58 -7.95 32.98
N GLU A 269 -27.88 -9.10 33.02
CA GLU A 269 -27.22 -9.64 34.22
C GLU A 269 -25.97 -8.84 34.62
N GLU A 270 -25.20 -8.36 33.65
CA GLU A 270 -24.09 -7.45 33.91
C GLU A 270 -24.61 -6.07 34.37
N LEU A 271 -25.74 -5.61 33.80
CA LEU A 271 -26.39 -4.38 34.23
C LEU A 271 -26.84 -4.46 35.69
N SER A 272 -27.41 -5.58 36.16
CA SER A 272 -27.85 -5.74 37.54
C SER A 272 -26.75 -5.49 38.56
N LYS A 273 -25.51 -5.91 38.24
CA LYS A 273 -24.33 -5.68 39.09
C LYS A 273 -23.96 -4.19 39.16
N ILE A 274 -24.12 -3.46 38.06
CA ILE A 274 -23.85 -2.01 37.99
C ILE A 274 -24.91 -1.19 38.74
N LEU A 275 -26.11 -1.72 38.97
CA LEU A 275 -27.16 -1.04 39.73
C LEU A 275 -26.91 -1.01 41.24
N HIS A 276 -25.91 -1.74 41.74
CA HIS A 276 -25.61 -1.80 43.18
C HIS A 276 -24.19 -1.29 43.49
N PRO A 277 -23.92 0.02 43.38
CA PRO A 277 -22.65 0.62 43.82
C PRO A 277 -22.50 0.56 45.34
N ASN A 278 -21.27 0.64 45.84
CA ASN A 278 -20.97 0.78 47.27
C ASN A 278 -21.42 2.14 47.81
N LYS A 279 -21.27 3.19 46.99
CA LYS A 279 -21.63 4.56 47.35
C LYS A 279 -22.09 5.33 46.12
N ILE A 280 -23.16 6.10 46.28
CA ILE A 280 -23.78 6.87 45.20
C ILE A 280 -23.82 8.34 45.61
N ASN A 281 -23.18 9.18 44.81
CA ASN A 281 -23.32 10.62 44.82
C ASN A 281 -23.40 11.10 43.36
N GLU A 282 -24.06 12.23 43.11
CA GLU A 282 -24.25 12.77 41.77
C GLU A 282 -22.92 13.01 41.04
N ASN A 283 -21.86 13.37 41.78
CA ASN A 283 -20.53 13.66 41.24
C ASN A 283 -19.49 12.56 41.48
N SER A 284 -19.84 11.49 42.20
CA SER A 284 -18.90 10.41 42.55
C SER A 284 -19.65 9.10 42.80
N ILE A 285 -19.31 8.04 42.07
CA ILE A 285 -19.90 6.71 42.26
C ILE A 285 -18.78 5.70 42.50
N GLU A 286 -18.90 4.94 43.58
CA GLU A 286 -17.90 3.96 44.01
C GLU A 286 -18.39 2.53 43.76
N TYR A 287 -17.65 1.76 42.98
CA TYR A 287 -17.91 0.35 42.67
C TYR A 287 -16.87 -0.57 43.31
N SER A 288 -17.21 -1.85 43.46
CA SER A 288 -16.26 -2.89 43.87
C SER A 288 -15.36 -3.28 42.69
N ILE A 289 -14.20 -3.87 42.99
CA ILE A 289 -13.24 -4.35 41.99
C ILE A 289 -13.86 -5.44 41.09
N THR A 290 -14.85 -6.16 41.60
CA THR A 290 -15.58 -7.20 40.86
C THR A 290 -16.26 -6.68 39.59
N GLU A 291 -16.65 -5.40 39.56
CA GLU A 291 -17.33 -4.78 38.41
C GLU A 291 -16.35 -4.20 37.37
N LYS A 292 -15.03 -4.28 37.60
CA LYS A 292 -13.99 -3.70 36.72
C LYS A 292 -14.14 -4.09 35.26
N ASN A 293 -14.27 -5.39 35.01
CA ASN A 293 -14.38 -5.91 33.64
C ASN A 293 -15.62 -5.38 32.92
N ILE A 294 -16.71 -5.10 33.64
CA ILE A 294 -17.95 -4.59 33.06
C ILE A 294 -17.79 -3.11 32.70
N LEU A 295 -17.17 -2.31 33.57
CA LEU A 295 -16.86 -0.90 33.30
C LEU A 295 -15.84 -0.73 32.16
N GLU A 296 -14.84 -1.60 32.06
CA GLU A 296 -13.90 -1.67 30.94
C GLU A 296 -14.60 -2.01 29.62
N LYS A 297 -15.51 -2.99 29.65
CA LYS A 297 -16.34 -3.38 28.50
C LYS A 297 -17.22 -2.23 28.01
N LEU A 298 -17.82 -1.47 28.94
CA LEU A 298 -18.59 -0.25 28.63
C LEU A 298 -17.73 0.88 28.07
N GLY A 299 -16.41 0.85 28.27
CA GLY A 299 -15.48 1.90 27.85
C GLY A 299 -15.62 3.17 28.68
N VAL A 300 -15.94 3.04 29.97
CA VAL A 300 -16.17 4.19 30.87
C VAL A 300 -14.84 4.61 31.49
N PRO A 301 -14.39 5.87 31.34
CA PRO A 301 -13.23 6.36 32.07
C PRO A 301 -13.46 6.31 33.59
N HIS A 302 -12.49 5.79 34.33
CA HIS A 302 -12.60 5.65 35.78
C HIS A 302 -11.25 5.54 36.45
N LYS A 303 -11.19 5.94 37.73
CA LYS A 303 -9.98 5.80 38.56
C LYS A 303 -10.04 4.54 39.40
N MET A 304 -8.88 3.96 39.65
CA MET A 304 -8.71 2.80 40.52
C MET A 304 -7.95 3.20 41.78
N ASN A 305 -8.52 2.88 42.93
CA ASN A 305 -7.80 2.76 44.19
C ASN A 305 -7.63 1.27 44.51
N ASP A 306 -6.68 0.91 45.39
CA ASP A 306 -6.35 -0.50 45.73
C ASP A 306 -7.55 -1.38 46.12
N ILE A 307 -8.69 -0.79 46.48
CA ILE A 307 -9.87 -1.48 47.02
C ILE A 307 -11.15 -1.19 46.19
N GLN A 308 -11.20 -0.12 45.40
CA GLN A 308 -12.45 0.39 44.81
C GLN A 308 -12.23 1.11 43.48
N ILE A 309 -13.30 1.17 42.68
CA ILE A 309 -13.35 1.90 41.41
C ILE A 309 -14.17 3.18 41.61
N ILE A 310 -13.66 4.31 41.14
CA ILE A 310 -14.29 5.62 41.32
C ILE A 310 -14.61 6.22 39.95
N LEU A 311 -15.90 6.46 39.71
CA LEU A 311 -16.38 7.35 38.64
C LEU A 311 -16.44 8.76 39.21
N GLU A 312 -15.81 9.73 38.55
CA GLU A 312 -15.81 11.14 38.98
C GLU A 312 -16.56 12.01 37.96
N LYS A 313 -17.06 13.18 38.40
CA LYS A 313 -17.52 14.28 37.54
C LYS A 313 -18.53 13.85 36.47
N GLU A 314 -18.16 13.91 35.18
CA GLU A 314 -19.09 13.74 34.05
C GLU A 314 -19.59 12.29 33.97
N GLU A 315 -18.71 11.32 34.16
CA GLU A 315 -19.03 9.90 34.14
C GLU A 315 -20.04 9.54 35.24
N ALA A 316 -19.81 10.04 36.47
CA ALA A 316 -20.72 9.86 37.59
C ALA A 316 -22.09 10.48 37.32
N ARG A 317 -22.13 11.70 36.76
CA ARG A 317 -23.38 12.39 36.42
C ARG A 317 -24.17 11.64 35.35
N ILE A 318 -23.51 11.10 34.32
CA ILE A 318 -24.16 10.28 33.29
C ILE A 318 -24.80 9.04 33.94
N PHE A 319 -24.05 8.30 34.76
CA PHE A 319 -24.55 7.12 35.46
C PHE A 319 -25.72 7.47 36.38
N TYR A 320 -25.63 8.56 37.14
CA TYR A 320 -26.69 9.02 38.02
C TYR A 320 -28.00 9.30 37.28
N ASN A 321 -27.92 10.04 36.16
CA ASN A 321 -29.10 10.38 35.37
C ASN A 321 -29.73 9.16 34.67
N LEU A 322 -28.92 8.18 34.28
CA LEU A 322 -29.40 7.00 33.55
C LEU A 322 -29.88 5.87 34.47
N LEU A 323 -29.22 5.64 35.60
CA LEU A 323 -29.42 4.45 36.45
C LEU A 323 -30.15 4.75 37.76
N PHE A 324 -29.91 5.93 38.36
CA PHE A 324 -30.25 6.15 39.77
C PHE A 324 -31.36 7.18 40.01
N ARG A 325 -31.79 7.93 38.98
CA ARG A 325 -33.02 8.75 39.04
C ARG A 325 -34.27 7.90 39.20
N GLN A 326 -34.34 6.83 38.43
CA GLN A 326 -35.39 5.82 38.51
C GLN A 326 -34.74 4.48 38.23
N GLU A 327 -34.85 3.56 39.18
CA GLU A 327 -34.20 2.27 39.11
C GLU A 327 -34.75 1.46 37.90
N PRO A 328 -33.88 0.99 36.99
CA PRO A 328 -34.31 0.24 35.83
C PRO A 328 -34.81 -1.15 36.21
N GLN A 329 -36.02 -1.47 35.77
CA GLN A 329 -36.57 -2.82 35.89
C GLN A 329 -35.98 -3.74 34.82
N ILE A 330 -35.21 -4.72 35.27
CA ILE A 330 -34.58 -5.72 34.40
C ILE A 330 -35.68 -6.60 33.80
N ASN A 331 -35.64 -6.72 32.47
CA ASN A 331 -36.56 -7.52 31.67
C ASN A 331 -35.80 -8.07 30.44
N ASP A 332 -36.51 -8.80 29.58
CA ASP A 332 -35.92 -9.43 28.38
C ASP A 332 -35.58 -8.44 27.24
N LEU A 333 -35.71 -7.13 27.45
CA LEU A 333 -35.32 -6.12 26.46
C LEU A 333 -33.79 -5.93 26.47
N SER A 334 -33.28 -5.32 25.39
CA SER A 334 -31.87 -4.92 25.35
C SER A 334 -31.57 -3.82 26.37
N THR A 335 -30.36 -3.84 26.94
CA THR A 335 -29.90 -2.87 27.94
C THR A 335 -30.19 -1.41 27.55
N PRO A 336 -29.91 -0.93 26.32
CA PRO A 336 -30.26 0.44 25.92
C PRO A 336 -31.76 0.76 26.02
N LYS A 337 -32.64 -0.21 25.72
CA LYS A 337 -34.10 -0.03 25.81
C LYS A 337 -34.58 0.01 27.26
N ILE A 338 -34.00 -0.83 28.12
CA ILE A 338 -34.28 -0.82 29.57
C ILE A 338 -33.96 0.56 30.13
N LEU A 339 -32.75 1.04 29.87
CA LEU A 339 -32.28 2.35 30.32
C LEU A 339 -33.10 3.51 29.74
N SER A 340 -33.51 3.40 28.47
CA SER A 340 -34.35 4.42 27.84
C SER A 340 -35.71 4.56 28.52
N LYS A 341 -36.29 3.41 28.95
CA LYS A 341 -37.60 3.38 29.60
C LYS A 341 -37.54 3.89 31.03
N SER A 342 -36.48 3.60 31.78
CA SER A 342 -36.34 4.03 33.17
C SER A 342 -35.94 5.50 33.29
N SER A 343 -34.95 5.94 32.51
CA SER A 343 -34.42 7.31 32.63
C SER A 343 -35.26 8.37 31.91
N GLY A 344 -36.14 7.97 30.99
CA GLY A 344 -36.83 8.87 30.06
C GLY A 344 -35.91 9.48 28.99
N ILE A 345 -34.64 9.07 28.94
CA ILE A 345 -33.63 9.52 27.98
C ILE A 345 -33.44 8.45 26.92
N GLN A 346 -33.69 8.75 25.65
CA GLN A 346 -33.55 7.75 24.59
C GLN A 346 -32.06 7.39 24.35
N ILE A 347 -31.72 6.12 24.57
CA ILE A 347 -30.37 5.55 24.36
C ILE A 347 -30.36 4.70 23.10
N LYS A 348 -29.40 4.97 22.22
CA LYS A 348 -29.16 4.23 20.98
C LYS A 348 -27.93 3.33 21.13
N ASN A 349 -27.79 2.35 20.24
CA ASN A 349 -26.62 1.45 20.25
C ASN A 349 -25.38 2.22 19.78
N LYS A 350 -24.30 2.18 20.57
CA LYS A 350 -23.05 2.85 20.24
C LYS A 350 -22.15 1.96 19.39
N PHE A 351 -22.10 0.67 19.72
CA PHE A 351 -21.39 -0.31 18.92
C PHE A 351 -22.27 -0.78 17.75
N SER A 352 -21.61 -1.10 16.65
CA SER A 352 -22.23 -1.62 15.43
C SER A 352 -21.53 -2.92 15.07
N THR A 353 -20.30 -2.79 14.61
CA THR A 353 -19.38 -3.87 14.35
C THR A 353 -17.96 -3.34 14.45
N SER A 354 -17.01 -4.25 14.62
CA SER A 354 -15.59 -3.94 14.46
C SER A 354 -15.06 -4.51 13.15
N ILE A 355 -14.26 -3.72 12.46
CA ILE A 355 -13.57 -4.15 11.24
C ILE A 355 -12.31 -4.90 11.63
N GLY A 356 -12.11 -6.07 11.02
CA GLY A 356 -10.86 -6.80 11.11
C GLY A 356 -9.76 -6.06 10.37
N VAL A 357 -8.64 -5.78 11.03
CA VAL A 357 -7.53 -5.03 10.43
C VAL A 357 -6.22 -5.77 10.66
N ARG A 358 -5.55 -6.10 9.56
CA ARG A 358 -4.18 -6.63 9.56
C ARG A 358 -3.28 -5.82 8.66
N ILE A 359 -2.05 -5.56 9.10
CA ILE A 359 -1.05 -4.91 8.28
C ILE A 359 -0.71 -5.77 7.04
N GLY A 360 -0.78 -5.14 5.87
CA GLY A 360 -0.41 -5.66 4.55
C GLY A 360 1.02 -5.25 4.21
N ARG A 361 1.24 -4.53 3.11
CA ARG A 361 2.56 -4.00 2.71
C ARG A 361 2.86 -2.64 3.39
N PRO A 362 4.12 -2.33 3.71
CA PRO A 362 4.46 -0.98 4.15
C PRO A 362 4.35 0.00 2.97
N GLU A 363 4.23 1.28 3.29
CA GLU A 363 4.39 2.40 2.38
C GLU A 363 5.76 2.38 1.70
N LYS A 364 5.85 2.94 0.48
CA LYS A 364 7.05 2.94 -0.34
C LYS A 364 7.25 4.29 -0.99
N ALA A 365 8.40 4.90 -0.74
CA ALA A 365 8.96 6.01 -1.51
C ALA A 365 10.42 5.67 -1.79
N ALA A 366 10.75 5.26 -3.02
CA ALA A 366 12.13 4.90 -3.36
C ALA A 366 12.40 4.99 -4.86
N PRO A 367 13.65 5.31 -5.29
CA PRO A 367 14.06 5.21 -6.68
C PRO A 367 13.79 3.81 -7.25
N ARG A 368 13.22 3.74 -8.46
CA ARG A 368 12.94 2.47 -9.12
C ARG A 368 14.21 1.94 -9.77
N GLN A 369 14.92 1.10 -9.04
CA GLN A 369 16.19 0.52 -9.48
C GLN A 369 15.99 -0.84 -10.13
N MET A 370 16.73 -1.09 -11.22
CA MET A 370 16.95 -2.46 -11.70
C MET A 370 17.69 -3.27 -10.62
N LYS A 371 17.56 -4.60 -10.66
CA LYS A 371 18.34 -5.50 -9.81
C LYS A 371 19.38 -6.23 -10.65
N PRO A 372 20.68 -5.95 -10.48
CA PRO A 372 21.31 -4.87 -9.72
C PRO A 372 21.08 -3.46 -10.31
N PRO A 373 21.32 -2.38 -9.54
CA PRO A 373 21.17 -1.00 -10.02
C PRO A 373 22.11 -0.71 -11.19
N THR A 374 21.63 0.09 -12.16
CA THR A 374 22.31 0.35 -13.43
C THR A 374 22.36 1.87 -13.68
N HIS A 375 23.49 2.38 -14.18
CA HIS A 375 23.62 3.78 -14.60
C HIS A 375 23.44 3.95 -16.11
N VAL A 376 23.87 2.95 -16.91
CA VAL A 376 23.80 2.98 -18.37
C VAL A 376 23.38 1.63 -18.96
N LEU A 377 22.54 1.67 -19.99
CA LEU A 377 22.18 0.47 -20.76
C LEU A 377 23.31 0.10 -21.74
N PHE A 378 24.45 -0.35 -21.22
CA PHE A 378 25.60 -0.80 -22.01
C PHE A 378 26.04 -2.22 -21.59
N PRO A 379 26.26 -3.16 -22.55
CA PRO A 379 26.55 -4.56 -22.25
C PRO A 379 28.02 -4.78 -21.90
N ILE A 380 28.29 -5.38 -20.74
CA ILE A 380 29.65 -5.69 -20.26
C ILE A 380 29.90 -7.16 -19.95
N ASN A 381 28.92 -8.04 -20.18
CA ASN A 381 28.99 -9.47 -19.91
C ASN A 381 29.48 -9.76 -18.47
N ASP A 382 30.45 -10.66 -18.33
CA ASP A 382 31.09 -11.01 -17.05
C ASP A 382 32.38 -10.20 -16.80
N LYS A 383 32.76 -9.29 -17.71
CA LYS A 383 34.04 -8.56 -17.65
C LYS A 383 34.06 -7.46 -16.58
N GLY A 384 32.90 -6.95 -16.18
CA GLY A 384 32.76 -5.97 -15.10
C GLY A 384 32.68 -6.58 -13.69
N GLY A 385 32.87 -7.89 -13.56
CA GLY A 385 32.76 -8.60 -12.29
C GLY A 385 31.34 -8.59 -11.69
N PRO A 386 31.18 -8.94 -10.41
CA PRO A 386 29.87 -9.05 -9.77
C PRO A 386 29.11 -7.71 -9.68
N THR A 387 29.85 -6.59 -9.60
CA THR A 387 29.28 -5.23 -9.53
C THR A 387 28.89 -4.66 -10.88
N ARG A 388 29.17 -5.37 -11.98
CA ARG A 388 28.90 -4.94 -13.35
C ARG A 388 29.52 -3.58 -13.67
N ASP A 389 30.80 -3.42 -13.38
CA ASP A 389 31.52 -2.16 -13.51
C ASP A 389 32.16 -1.97 -14.89
N LEU A 390 31.80 -0.90 -15.59
CA LEU A 390 32.36 -0.51 -16.89
C LEU A 390 33.85 -0.18 -16.79
N LEU A 391 34.30 0.45 -15.70
CA LEU A 391 35.70 0.84 -15.56
C LEU A 391 36.60 -0.39 -15.46
N LYS A 392 36.20 -1.39 -14.68
CA LYS A 392 36.89 -2.70 -14.63
C LYS A 392 36.90 -3.39 -15.99
N ALA A 393 35.77 -3.36 -16.72
CA ALA A 393 35.70 -3.92 -18.07
C ALA A 393 36.61 -3.18 -19.06
N SER A 394 36.80 -1.87 -18.90
CA SER A 394 37.64 -1.03 -19.78
C SER A 394 39.14 -1.28 -19.62
N ARG A 395 39.59 -1.89 -18.52
CA ARG A 395 41.00 -2.24 -18.28
C ARG A 395 41.47 -3.44 -19.09
N GLN A 396 40.54 -4.23 -19.65
CA GLN A 396 40.89 -5.39 -20.46
C GLN A 396 41.25 -4.97 -21.88
N ASP A 397 42.38 -5.45 -22.36
CA ASP A 397 42.75 -5.30 -23.77
C ASP A 397 41.77 -6.09 -24.65
N ASN A 398 41.33 -5.46 -25.75
CA ASN A 398 40.35 -6.01 -26.70
C ASN A 398 39.03 -6.47 -26.05
N PHE A 399 38.25 -5.53 -25.51
CA PHE A 399 36.93 -5.81 -24.94
C PHE A 399 35.94 -6.32 -26.01
N PHE A 400 35.39 -7.53 -25.83
CA PHE A 400 34.39 -8.14 -26.72
C PHE A 400 33.00 -8.15 -26.09
N THR A 401 32.00 -7.66 -26.82
CA THR A 401 30.61 -7.67 -26.36
C THR A 401 29.62 -7.86 -27.51
N ASN A 402 28.41 -8.30 -27.17
CA ASN A 402 27.32 -8.41 -28.13
C ASN A 402 26.59 -7.07 -28.22
N ILE A 403 26.77 -6.37 -29.33
CA ILE A 403 26.24 -5.02 -29.54
C ILE A 403 25.80 -4.86 -30.98
N PHE A 404 24.89 -3.91 -31.20
CA PHE A 404 24.44 -3.51 -32.53
C PHE A 404 25.63 -3.15 -33.43
N ASN A 405 25.65 -3.70 -34.64
CA ASN A 405 26.77 -3.59 -35.57
C ASN A 405 26.73 -2.26 -36.34
N ARG A 406 26.90 -1.13 -35.65
CA ARG A 406 27.10 0.17 -36.30
C ARG A 406 28.57 0.47 -36.48
N TYR A 407 28.92 0.99 -37.66
CA TYR A 407 30.30 1.24 -38.03
C TYR A 407 30.48 2.60 -38.71
N CYS A 408 31.56 3.30 -38.35
CA CYS A 408 31.95 4.53 -39.04
C CYS A 408 32.94 4.18 -40.16
N ASN A 409 32.58 4.50 -41.40
CA ASN A 409 33.42 4.21 -42.57
C ASN A 409 34.68 5.09 -42.64
N GLU A 410 34.65 6.29 -42.06
CA GLU A 410 35.81 7.21 -42.07
C GLU A 410 36.81 6.91 -40.95
N CYS A 411 36.33 6.71 -39.71
CA CYS A 411 37.20 6.38 -38.58
C CYS A 411 37.56 4.89 -38.50
N ASN A 412 36.91 4.05 -39.30
CA ASN A 412 37.10 2.60 -39.29
C ASN A 412 36.88 1.98 -37.89
N GLU A 413 35.89 2.48 -37.15
CA GLU A 413 35.60 2.07 -35.76
C GLU A 413 34.11 1.75 -35.53
N PRO A 414 33.79 0.85 -34.58
CA PRO A 414 32.42 0.61 -34.16
C PRO A 414 31.85 1.83 -33.41
N SER A 415 30.58 2.12 -33.64
CA SER A 415 29.88 3.26 -33.05
C SER A 415 28.62 2.79 -32.31
N ILE A 416 28.22 3.53 -31.27
CA ILE A 416 26.94 3.35 -30.58
C ILE A 416 25.86 4.23 -31.24
N GLY A 417 26.23 5.47 -31.56
CA GLY A 417 25.31 6.50 -32.07
C GLY A 417 25.09 6.46 -33.57
N ILE A 418 24.08 7.22 -34.02
CA ILE A 418 23.77 7.41 -35.45
C ILE A 418 24.86 8.22 -36.15
N LYS A 419 25.44 9.18 -35.43
CA LYS A 419 26.62 9.95 -35.83
C LYS A 419 27.84 9.40 -35.09
N CYS A 420 28.99 9.36 -35.75
CA CYS A 420 30.25 9.00 -35.13
C CYS A 420 30.66 10.09 -34.12
N SER A 421 31.05 9.71 -32.90
CA SER A 421 31.49 10.67 -31.88
C SER A 421 32.80 11.38 -32.22
N ASN A 422 33.58 10.87 -33.17
CA ASN A 422 34.90 11.42 -33.52
C ASN A 422 34.83 12.36 -34.75
N CYS A 423 34.22 11.90 -35.85
CA CYS A 423 34.15 12.67 -37.12
C CYS A 423 32.76 13.24 -37.44
N GLY A 424 31.71 12.92 -36.67
CA GLY A 424 30.36 13.43 -36.88
C GLY A 424 29.58 12.83 -38.06
N THR A 425 30.20 12.02 -38.92
CA THR A 425 29.54 11.42 -40.08
C THR A 425 28.55 10.31 -39.70
N LYS A 426 27.55 10.10 -40.58
CA LYS A 426 26.48 9.11 -40.37
C LYS A 426 27.05 7.70 -40.49
N THR A 427 26.84 6.89 -39.47
CA THR A 427 27.37 5.52 -39.43
C THR A 427 26.47 4.55 -40.20
N SER A 428 27.07 3.52 -40.80
CA SER A 428 26.40 2.43 -41.51
C SER A 428 26.06 1.28 -40.56
N ILE A 429 25.16 0.38 -40.98
CA ILE A 429 24.78 -0.84 -40.25
C ILE A 429 25.31 -2.03 -41.02
N ILE A 430 25.99 -2.94 -40.35
CA ILE A 430 26.56 -4.15 -40.95
C ILE A 430 25.82 -5.37 -40.39
N TYR A 431 25.18 -6.14 -41.25
CA TYR A 431 24.54 -7.39 -40.87
C TYR A 431 25.53 -8.55 -40.91
N ARG A 432 25.36 -9.52 -40.01
CA ARG A 432 26.19 -10.72 -39.96
C ARG A 432 25.34 -11.97 -40.06
N CYS A 433 25.63 -12.83 -41.03
CA CYS A 433 24.91 -14.11 -41.16
C CYS A 433 25.32 -15.08 -40.03
N GLY A 434 24.36 -15.65 -39.32
CA GLY A 434 24.65 -16.62 -38.25
C GLY A 434 25.29 -17.93 -38.75
N ASN A 435 25.11 -18.29 -40.03
CA ASN A 435 25.61 -19.54 -40.61
C ASN A 435 26.95 -19.35 -41.33
N CYS A 436 27.00 -18.57 -42.42
CA CYS A 436 28.23 -18.34 -43.18
C CYS A 436 29.16 -17.28 -42.59
N ARG A 437 28.70 -16.51 -41.58
CA ARG A 437 29.45 -15.42 -40.91
C ARG A 437 29.87 -14.25 -41.81
N ASP A 438 29.41 -14.20 -43.06
CA ASP A 438 29.62 -13.08 -43.98
C ASP A 438 29.04 -11.77 -43.43
N LYS A 439 29.74 -10.66 -43.73
CA LYS A 439 29.27 -9.28 -43.52
C LYS A 439 28.40 -8.87 -44.71
N LEU A 440 27.21 -8.35 -44.44
CA LEU A 440 26.21 -8.02 -45.44
C LEU A 440 25.68 -6.60 -45.17
N ASP A 441 25.35 -5.86 -46.22
CA ASP A 441 24.69 -4.55 -46.10
C ASP A 441 23.16 -4.69 -45.98
N ASN A 442 22.64 -5.87 -46.33
CA ASN A 442 21.21 -6.18 -46.31
C ASN A 442 20.85 -7.18 -45.18
N PRO A 443 19.62 -7.11 -44.64
CA PRO A 443 19.15 -7.98 -43.54
C PRO A 443 18.88 -9.44 -43.98
N TYR A 444 19.13 -9.79 -45.23
CA TYR A 444 18.89 -11.13 -45.78
C TYR A 444 20.15 -11.67 -46.44
N CYS A 445 20.56 -12.87 -46.04
CA CYS A 445 21.69 -13.57 -46.65
C CYS A 445 21.20 -14.42 -47.81
N GLU A 446 21.53 -14.02 -49.04
CA GLU A 446 21.16 -14.76 -50.25
C GLU A 446 21.78 -16.16 -50.29
N LYS A 447 23.03 -16.31 -49.82
CA LYS A 447 23.73 -17.60 -49.76
C LYS A 447 23.05 -18.62 -48.84
N CYS A 448 22.53 -18.18 -47.70
CA CYS A 448 21.93 -19.05 -46.69
C CYS A 448 20.40 -19.00 -46.67
N LYS A 449 19.78 -18.16 -47.51
CA LYS A 449 18.34 -17.90 -47.57
C LYS A 449 17.69 -17.63 -46.20
N ARG A 450 18.39 -16.88 -45.34
CA ARG A 450 17.99 -16.60 -43.95
C ARG A 450 18.24 -15.14 -43.58
N LYS A 451 17.48 -14.63 -42.62
CA LYS A 451 17.69 -13.30 -42.04
C LYS A 451 19.06 -13.23 -41.34
N ALA A 452 19.81 -12.18 -41.63
CA ALA A 452 21.08 -11.89 -41.00
C ALA A 452 20.87 -11.02 -39.74
N SER A 453 21.71 -11.20 -38.73
CA SER A 453 21.60 -10.47 -37.47
C SER A 453 22.19 -9.07 -37.60
N SER A 454 21.51 -8.07 -37.05
CA SER A 454 21.96 -6.69 -36.95
C SER A 454 22.95 -6.46 -35.79
N HIS A 455 23.17 -7.47 -34.96
CA HIS A 455 24.09 -7.45 -33.82
C HIS A 455 24.97 -8.70 -33.80
N SER A 456 26.17 -8.58 -33.25
CA SER A 456 27.09 -9.70 -33.08
C SER A 456 28.11 -9.45 -31.98
N HIS A 457 28.79 -10.52 -31.55
CA HIS A 457 29.97 -10.40 -30.69
C HIS A 457 31.14 -9.82 -31.51
N GLN A 458 31.56 -8.62 -31.16
CA GLN A 458 32.68 -7.91 -31.79
C GLN A 458 33.53 -7.16 -30.77
N ALA A 459 34.76 -6.82 -31.16
CA ALA A 459 35.65 -5.99 -30.36
C ALA A 459 35.12 -4.55 -30.34
N PHE A 460 35.11 -3.92 -29.16
CA PHE A 460 34.66 -2.55 -28.96
C PHE A 460 35.70 -1.78 -28.13
N PRO A 461 36.19 -0.60 -28.56
CA PRO A 461 37.24 0.16 -27.88
C PRO A 461 36.67 0.91 -26.66
N LEU A 462 36.22 0.18 -25.64
CA LEU A 462 35.52 0.72 -24.48
C LEU A 462 36.34 1.78 -23.73
N LYS A 463 37.65 1.55 -23.53
CA LYS A 463 38.54 2.49 -22.84
C LYS A 463 38.61 3.84 -23.54
N ALA A 464 38.86 3.84 -24.85
CA ALA A 464 38.96 5.07 -25.65
C ALA A 464 37.62 5.81 -25.68
N LYS A 465 36.50 5.11 -25.93
CA LYS A 465 35.16 5.73 -25.95
C LYS A 465 34.75 6.29 -24.59
N LEU A 466 35.12 5.63 -23.49
CA LEU A 466 34.86 6.13 -22.15
C LEU A 466 35.70 7.37 -21.82
N LEU A 467 36.95 7.45 -22.27
CA LEU A 467 37.77 8.66 -22.13
C LEU A 467 37.17 9.84 -22.90
N ILE A 468 36.79 9.64 -24.16
CA ILE A 468 36.12 10.67 -24.97
C ILE A 468 34.81 11.14 -24.30
N ALA A 469 34.02 10.22 -23.75
CA ALA A 469 32.79 10.56 -23.04
C ALA A 469 33.06 11.41 -21.78
N GLN A 470 34.13 11.13 -21.04
CA GLN A 470 34.53 11.92 -19.86
C GLN A 470 35.04 13.30 -20.25
N GLU A 471 35.84 13.40 -21.31
CA GLU A 471 36.35 14.67 -21.84
C GLU A 471 35.21 15.55 -22.33
N LYS A 472 34.29 14.99 -23.15
CA LYS A 472 33.13 15.71 -23.67
C LYS A 472 32.26 16.29 -22.57
N LEU A 473 32.03 15.54 -21.49
CA LEU A 473 31.17 15.98 -20.39
C LEU A 473 31.92 16.79 -19.32
N GLY A 474 33.25 16.74 -19.31
CA GLY A 474 34.06 17.27 -18.20
C GLY A 474 33.77 16.57 -16.87
N LEU A 475 33.37 15.29 -16.90
CA LEU A 475 33.02 14.50 -15.71
C LEU A 475 33.90 13.25 -15.65
N ARG A 476 34.39 12.92 -14.45
CA ARG A 476 35.17 11.70 -14.21
C ARG A 476 34.28 10.55 -13.75
N ALA A 477 34.46 9.39 -14.35
CA ALA A 477 33.81 8.15 -13.94
C ALA A 477 34.36 7.66 -12.59
N GLN A 478 33.49 7.14 -11.73
CA GLN A 478 33.88 6.55 -10.44
C GLN A 478 33.58 5.06 -10.41
N GLU A 479 34.42 4.25 -9.75
CA GLU A 479 34.11 2.82 -9.56
C GLU A 479 33.12 2.64 -8.39
N PRO A 480 32.00 1.93 -8.57
CA PRO A 480 31.56 1.22 -9.78
C PRO A 480 30.65 2.05 -10.71
N LEU A 481 31.00 2.13 -12.01
CA LEU A 481 30.12 2.64 -13.07
C LEU A 481 29.29 1.48 -13.64
N LYS A 482 28.04 1.35 -13.21
CA LYS A 482 27.25 0.12 -13.43
C LYS A 482 26.59 0.05 -14.80
N GLY A 483 26.89 -1.01 -15.54
CA GLY A 483 26.26 -1.39 -16.80
C GLY A 483 25.32 -2.59 -16.68
N VAL A 484 24.91 -3.14 -17.82
CA VAL A 484 24.11 -4.37 -17.89
C VAL A 484 24.96 -5.56 -18.31
N LYS A 485 24.59 -6.76 -17.84
CA LYS A 485 25.27 -7.99 -18.28
C LYS A 485 25.08 -8.19 -19.78
N GLU A 486 23.82 -8.17 -20.22
CA GLU A 486 23.42 -8.26 -21.62
C GLU A 486 22.28 -7.27 -21.88
N LEU A 487 22.21 -6.80 -23.13
CA LEU A 487 21.11 -5.98 -23.61
C LEU A 487 19.90 -6.86 -23.94
N ILE A 488 18.70 -6.48 -23.51
CA ILE A 488 17.46 -7.28 -23.65
C ILE A 488 16.62 -6.92 -24.88
N ASN A 489 16.96 -5.84 -25.56
CA ASN A 489 16.29 -5.37 -26.77
C ASN A 489 16.62 -6.21 -28.01
N GLN A 490 15.77 -6.12 -29.03
CA GLN A 490 15.85 -6.93 -30.25
C GLN A 490 17.21 -6.80 -30.95
N ASP A 491 17.65 -5.56 -31.15
CA ASP A 491 18.85 -5.24 -31.93
C ASP A 491 20.13 -5.09 -31.09
N ARG A 492 20.07 -5.31 -29.76
CA ARG A 492 21.22 -5.07 -28.86
C ARG A 492 21.82 -3.66 -29.01
N ILE A 493 20.95 -2.65 -29.17
CA ILE A 493 21.32 -1.23 -29.20
C ILE A 493 21.68 -0.79 -27.78
N ALA A 494 22.89 -0.25 -27.62
CA ALA A 494 23.36 0.29 -26.35
C ALA A 494 23.02 1.78 -26.22
N GLU A 495 22.90 2.24 -24.98
CA GLU A 495 22.79 3.66 -24.66
C GLU A 495 24.16 4.35 -24.72
N PRO A 496 24.24 5.63 -25.14
CA PRO A 496 25.49 6.40 -25.08
C PRO A 496 26.08 6.45 -23.66
N LEU A 497 27.41 6.29 -23.56
CA LEU A 497 28.13 6.23 -22.29
C LEU A 497 28.05 7.54 -21.51
N GLU A 498 27.94 8.65 -22.23
CA GLU A 498 27.78 10.01 -21.71
C GLU A 498 26.58 10.09 -20.75
N LYS A 499 25.43 9.54 -21.13
CA LYS A 499 24.23 9.52 -20.27
C LYS A 499 24.50 8.80 -18.95
N GLY A 500 25.24 7.68 -19.01
CA GLY A 500 25.67 6.92 -17.84
C GLY A 500 26.53 7.71 -16.86
N LEU A 501 27.48 8.48 -17.38
CA LEU A 501 28.40 9.30 -16.58
C LEU A 501 27.65 10.41 -15.83
N VAL A 502 26.77 11.13 -16.53
CA VAL A 502 25.98 12.19 -15.90
C VAL A 502 25.03 11.59 -14.86
N ARG A 503 24.38 10.46 -15.13
CA ARG A 503 23.53 9.77 -14.13
C ARG A 503 24.31 9.38 -12.89
N GLN A 504 25.50 8.77 -13.04
CA GLN A 504 26.33 8.41 -11.89
C GLN A 504 26.70 9.65 -11.05
N ASN A 505 27.07 10.75 -11.70
CA ASN A 505 27.46 11.99 -11.03
C ASN A 505 26.36 12.57 -10.13
N PHE A 506 25.09 12.39 -10.52
CA PHE A 506 23.92 12.83 -9.74
C PHE A 506 23.27 11.71 -8.91
N GLY A 507 23.90 10.54 -8.77
CA GLY A 507 23.35 9.42 -7.99
C GLY A 507 22.07 8.82 -8.57
N LEU A 508 21.84 8.97 -9.88
CA LEU A 508 20.66 8.48 -10.58
C LEU A 508 20.87 7.09 -11.17
N THR A 509 19.77 6.36 -11.33
CA THR A 509 19.76 5.03 -11.96
C THR A 509 18.76 4.99 -13.09
N VAL A 510 19.08 4.23 -14.13
CA VAL A 510 18.24 4.07 -15.31
C VAL A 510 17.36 2.82 -15.21
N PHE A 511 16.13 2.93 -15.69
CA PHE A 511 15.25 1.78 -15.87
C PHE A 511 15.40 1.17 -17.28
N LYS A 512 14.71 0.06 -17.56
CA LYS A 512 14.90 -0.74 -18.78
C LYS A 512 14.65 0.02 -20.10
N ASP A 513 13.90 1.10 -20.03
CA ASP A 513 13.46 1.91 -21.16
C ASP A 513 14.25 3.21 -21.34
N GLY A 514 15.27 3.45 -20.50
CA GLY A 514 16.11 4.65 -20.52
C GLY A 514 15.68 5.76 -19.55
N THR A 515 14.51 5.64 -18.92
CA THR A 515 13.95 6.66 -18.03
C THR A 515 14.48 6.55 -16.59
N VAL A 516 14.44 7.67 -15.87
CA VAL A 516 14.71 7.77 -14.43
C VAL A 516 13.38 7.83 -13.69
N ARG A 517 13.18 6.96 -12.71
CA ARG A 517 11.87 6.75 -12.08
C ARG A 517 11.97 6.70 -10.57
N PHE A 518 10.93 7.19 -9.91
CA PHE A 518 10.75 7.12 -8.46
C PHE A 518 9.40 6.48 -8.14
N ASP A 519 9.38 5.38 -7.39
CA ASP A 519 8.13 4.72 -6.98
C ASP A 519 7.60 5.38 -5.70
N ALA A 520 6.32 5.73 -5.66
CA ALA A 520 5.61 6.24 -4.49
C ALA A 520 4.27 5.50 -4.29
N THR A 521 3.88 5.22 -3.05
CA THR A 521 2.57 4.62 -2.74
C THR A 521 1.44 5.61 -3.05
N ASN A 522 0.35 5.15 -3.64
CA ASN A 522 -0.78 6.01 -3.97
C ASN A 522 -1.63 6.31 -2.74
N SER A 523 -2.03 7.57 -2.57
CA SER A 523 -3.02 7.99 -1.57
C SER A 523 -3.96 9.03 -2.19
N PRO A 524 -5.27 8.94 -1.96
CA PRO A 524 -6.22 9.89 -2.52
C PRO A 524 -6.21 11.19 -1.70
N LEU A 525 -6.40 12.31 -2.39
CA LEU A 525 -6.62 13.61 -1.76
C LEU A 525 -7.53 14.44 -2.65
N THR A 526 -8.57 15.06 -2.09
CA THR A 526 -9.44 15.99 -2.84
C THR A 526 -9.34 17.42 -2.36
N GLN A 527 -8.85 17.66 -1.15
CA GLN A 527 -8.60 19.00 -0.63
C GLN A 527 -7.31 19.01 0.16
N PHE A 528 -6.66 20.15 0.20
CA PHE A 528 -5.42 20.36 0.93
C PHE A 528 -5.43 21.73 1.60
N LYS A 529 -4.59 21.89 2.63
CA LYS A 529 -4.20 23.20 3.15
C LYS A 529 -2.83 23.58 2.58
N PRO A 530 -2.58 24.84 2.19
CA PRO A 530 -1.24 25.29 1.83
C PRO A 530 -0.18 24.92 2.89
N SER A 531 -0.54 25.00 4.18
CA SER A 531 0.33 24.61 5.30
C SER A 531 0.77 23.14 5.28
N TRP A 532 -0.03 22.23 4.74
CA TRP A 532 0.31 20.81 4.64
C TRP A 532 1.35 20.50 3.57
N ILE A 533 1.39 21.30 2.51
CA ILE A 533 2.19 21.00 1.31
C ILE A 533 3.45 21.86 1.18
N GLY A 534 3.63 22.82 2.09
CA GLY A 534 4.78 23.71 2.14
C GLY A 534 4.87 24.72 1.00
N THR A 535 3.77 24.99 0.29
CA THR A 535 3.74 25.91 -0.86
C THR A 535 3.14 27.25 -0.47
N SER A 536 3.81 28.36 -0.84
CA SER A 536 3.32 29.70 -0.54
C SER A 536 2.02 30.02 -1.29
N ILE A 537 1.20 30.88 -0.68
CA ILE A 537 -0.07 31.33 -1.27
C ILE A 537 0.15 32.06 -2.58
N GLU A 538 1.19 32.89 -2.67
CA GLU A 538 1.59 33.57 -3.91
C GLU A 538 1.86 32.59 -5.05
N LYS A 539 2.58 31.51 -4.76
CA LYS A 539 2.86 30.45 -5.74
C LYS A 539 1.58 29.71 -6.12
N LEU A 540 0.70 29.39 -5.16
CA LEU A 540 -0.59 28.76 -5.44
C LEU A 540 -1.51 29.65 -6.30
N ASN A 541 -1.56 30.96 -6.03
CA ASN A 541 -2.25 31.94 -6.86
C ASN A 541 -1.71 31.93 -8.31
N SER A 542 -0.38 31.88 -8.49
CA SER A 542 0.24 31.77 -9.82
C SER A 542 -0.11 30.46 -10.56
N LEU A 543 -0.39 29.38 -9.83
CA LEU A 543 -0.82 28.08 -10.37
C LEU A 543 -2.33 28.05 -10.69
N GLY A 544 -3.07 29.10 -10.30
CA GLY A 544 -4.49 29.31 -10.54
C GLY A 544 -5.40 29.10 -9.33
N TYR A 545 -4.86 28.80 -8.14
CA TYR A 545 -5.66 28.63 -6.92
C TYR A 545 -5.94 29.98 -6.28
N THR A 546 -7.14 30.52 -6.51
CA THR A 546 -7.51 31.88 -6.08
C THR A 546 -8.48 31.91 -4.89
N HIS A 547 -9.27 30.86 -4.71
CA HIS A 547 -10.30 30.78 -3.67
C HIS A 547 -10.22 29.44 -2.94
N ASP A 548 -10.72 29.42 -1.71
CA ASP A 548 -10.93 28.21 -0.92
C ASP A 548 -12.22 27.48 -1.33
N ILE A 549 -12.51 26.36 -0.66
CA ILE A 549 -13.67 25.51 -0.95
C ILE A 549 -15.03 26.19 -0.72
N ASP A 550 -15.07 27.24 0.11
CA ASP A 550 -16.29 28.02 0.38
C ASP A 550 -16.39 29.26 -0.51
N GLY A 551 -15.45 29.43 -1.45
CA GLY A 551 -15.41 30.55 -2.39
C GLY A 551 -14.79 31.83 -1.82
N LYS A 552 -14.16 31.78 -0.65
CA LYS A 552 -13.45 32.94 -0.08
C LYS A 552 -12.06 33.08 -0.71
N PRO A 553 -11.53 34.30 -0.89
CA PRO A 553 -10.18 34.49 -1.40
C PRO A 553 -9.11 33.76 -0.56
N LEU A 554 -8.13 33.16 -1.23
CA LEU A 554 -7.03 32.44 -0.59
C LEU A 554 -6.01 33.43 0.00
N THR A 555 -5.99 33.55 1.33
CA THR A 555 -5.17 34.53 2.09
C THR A 555 -4.47 33.91 3.30
N ASP A 556 -4.98 32.79 3.83
CA ASP A 556 -4.47 32.10 5.00
C ASP A 556 -3.96 30.69 4.63
N PRO A 557 -2.77 30.27 5.08
CA PRO A 557 -2.23 28.94 4.79
C PRO A 557 -3.03 27.77 5.36
N ASP A 558 -3.96 28.00 6.30
CA ASP A 558 -4.82 26.97 6.88
C ASP A 558 -6.21 26.86 6.22
N GLN A 559 -6.48 27.69 5.21
CA GLN A 559 -7.67 27.53 4.36
C GLN A 559 -7.65 26.21 3.59
N ILE A 560 -8.82 25.59 3.46
CA ILE A 560 -9.00 24.33 2.75
C ILE A 560 -9.31 24.62 1.28
N VAL A 561 -8.43 24.16 0.39
CA VAL A 561 -8.52 24.39 -1.05
C VAL A 561 -8.82 23.07 -1.77
N GLU A 562 -9.72 23.10 -2.75
CA GLU A 562 -10.03 21.92 -3.59
C GLU A 562 -8.87 21.61 -4.55
N LEU A 563 -8.38 20.37 -4.54
CA LEU A 563 -7.30 19.90 -5.41
C LEU A 563 -7.81 19.75 -6.85
N ARG A 564 -7.11 20.36 -7.81
CA ARG A 564 -7.43 20.22 -9.24
C ARG A 564 -7.06 18.83 -9.74
N MET A 565 -7.75 18.36 -10.77
CA MET A 565 -7.70 16.96 -11.22
C MET A 565 -6.30 16.37 -11.44
N GLN A 566 -5.40 17.11 -12.08
CA GLN A 566 -4.05 16.62 -12.42
C GLN A 566 -2.95 17.22 -11.54
N ASP A 567 -3.33 17.99 -10.52
CA ASP A 567 -2.39 18.53 -9.56
C ASP A 567 -2.10 17.46 -8.49
N ILE A 568 -0.81 17.33 -8.14
CA ILE A 568 -0.33 16.28 -7.25
C ILE A 568 0.63 16.84 -6.20
N ILE A 569 0.68 16.16 -5.08
CA ILE A 569 1.59 16.43 -3.98
C ILE A 569 2.43 15.17 -3.78
N ILE A 570 3.75 15.33 -3.85
CA ILE A 570 4.69 14.19 -3.87
C ILE A 570 5.53 14.13 -2.59
N PRO A 571 6.09 12.97 -2.23
CA PRO A 571 7.03 12.86 -1.13
C PRO A 571 8.21 13.82 -1.27
N ASN A 572 8.67 14.44 -0.18
CA ASN A 572 9.87 15.30 -0.23
C ASN A 572 11.11 14.54 -0.77
N GLU A 573 11.26 13.25 -0.41
CA GLU A 573 12.33 12.39 -0.94
C GLU A 573 12.26 12.24 -2.48
N SER A 574 11.06 12.15 -3.04
CA SER A 574 10.84 12.13 -4.49
C SER A 574 11.27 13.46 -5.10
N GLY A 575 10.86 14.59 -4.51
CA GLY A 575 11.26 15.93 -4.93
C GLY A 575 12.77 16.09 -5.06
N ARG A 576 13.54 15.67 -4.04
CA ARG A 576 15.02 15.72 -4.06
C ARG A 576 15.62 14.88 -5.19
N TYR A 577 15.04 13.71 -5.45
CA TYR A 577 15.47 12.84 -6.56
C TYR A 577 15.14 13.45 -7.93
N LEU A 578 13.97 14.09 -8.07
CA LEU A 578 13.57 14.76 -9.31
C LEU A 578 14.39 16.03 -9.58
N VAL A 579 14.76 16.80 -8.55
CA VAL A 579 15.70 17.93 -8.70
C VAL A 579 17.04 17.45 -9.26
N SER A 580 17.54 16.32 -8.76
CA SER A 580 18.76 15.69 -9.32
C SER A 580 18.56 15.24 -10.77
N THR A 581 17.35 14.79 -11.12
CA THR A 581 16.97 14.46 -12.50
C THR A 581 16.88 15.71 -13.40
N CYS A 582 16.39 16.85 -12.91
CA CYS A 582 16.42 18.12 -13.63
C CYS A 582 17.86 18.54 -13.96
N LYS A 583 18.76 18.48 -12.99
CA LYS A 583 20.19 18.78 -13.18
C LYS A 583 20.85 17.85 -14.19
N TYR A 584 20.49 16.56 -14.17
CA TYR A 584 20.90 15.59 -15.18
C TYR A 584 20.42 15.98 -16.58
N ILE A 585 19.14 16.36 -16.74
CA ILE A 585 18.57 16.77 -18.03
C ILE A 585 19.24 18.04 -18.55
N ASP A 586 19.41 19.07 -17.71
CA ASP A 586 20.05 20.31 -18.12
C ASP A 586 21.51 20.08 -18.52
N THR A 587 22.27 19.28 -17.75
CA THR A 587 23.65 18.90 -18.10
C THR A 587 23.70 18.14 -19.43
N LEU A 588 22.72 17.29 -19.70
CA LEU A 588 22.63 16.54 -20.95
C LEU A 588 22.27 17.47 -22.13
N LEU A 589 21.35 18.41 -21.93
CA LEU A 589 20.99 19.41 -22.94
C LEU A 589 22.20 20.28 -23.30
N GLU A 590 22.89 20.83 -22.30
CA GLU A 590 24.05 21.69 -22.49
C GLU A 590 25.23 20.94 -23.10
N LYS A 591 25.71 19.87 -22.46
CA LYS A 591 26.99 19.24 -22.78
C LYS A 591 26.91 18.14 -23.82
N PHE A 592 25.79 17.43 -23.91
CA PHE A 592 25.66 16.31 -24.84
C PHE A 592 24.92 16.71 -26.12
N TYR A 593 23.85 17.50 -26.00
CA TYR A 593 23.02 17.94 -27.12
C TYR A 593 23.32 19.37 -27.62
N GLU A 594 24.16 20.14 -26.91
CA GLU A 594 24.52 21.52 -27.28
C GLU A 594 23.28 22.42 -27.44
N LYS A 595 22.38 22.33 -26.45
CA LYS A 595 21.12 23.09 -26.34
C LYS A 595 21.07 23.86 -25.02
N SER A 596 20.20 24.87 -24.97
CA SER A 596 19.94 25.62 -23.74
C SER A 596 19.30 24.72 -22.68
N ASN A 597 19.62 25.01 -21.42
CA ASN A 597 18.98 24.38 -20.26
C ASN A 597 17.46 24.59 -20.29
N PHE A 598 16.73 23.63 -19.73
CA PHE A 598 15.27 23.66 -19.70
C PHE A 598 14.71 23.95 -18.30
N TYR A 599 15.18 23.24 -17.27
CA TYR A 599 14.62 23.35 -15.92
C TYR A 599 15.27 24.50 -15.13
N ASN A 600 16.60 24.55 -15.08
CA ASN A 600 17.37 25.48 -14.23
C ASN A 600 16.98 25.42 -12.74
N VAL A 601 16.47 24.28 -12.28
CA VAL A 601 15.96 24.06 -10.91
C VAL A 601 17.12 23.72 -9.95
N LYS A 602 17.23 24.48 -8.86
CA LYS A 602 18.27 24.29 -7.84
C LYS A 602 17.79 23.52 -6.62
N ASN A 603 16.56 23.78 -6.20
CA ASN A 603 15.91 23.26 -4.99
C ASN A 603 14.52 22.68 -5.30
N THR A 604 13.85 22.14 -4.30
CA THR A 604 12.50 21.55 -4.44
C THR A 604 11.44 22.62 -4.70
N ASP A 605 11.58 23.83 -4.17
CA ASP A 605 10.54 24.87 -4.28
C ASP A 605 10.39 25.37 -5.73
N GLU A 606 11.51 25.43 -6.46
CA GLU A 606 11.54 25.76 -7.89
C GLU A 606 10.94 24.64 -8.77
N LEU A 607 10.86 23.40 -8.29
CA LEU A 607 10.25 22.29 -9.02
C LEU A 607 8.70 22.38 -9.03
N VAL A 608 8.11 23.18 -8.14
CA VAL A 608 6.65 23.40 -8.07
C VAL A 608 6.15 24.09 -9.35
N GLY A 609 5.18 23.45 -10.00
CA GLY A 609 4.59 23.86 -11.27
C GLY A 609 5.10 23.05 -12.47
N HIS A 610 6.17 22.27 -12.33
CA HIS A 610 6.66 21.41 -13.41
C HIS A 610 5.82 20.14 -13.58
N LEU A 611 5.81 19.65 -14.82
CA LEU A 611 5.04 18.47 -15.23
C LEU A 611 5.81 17.18 -15.03
N ILE A 612 5.11 16.19 -14.51
CA ILE A 612 5.57 14.81 -14.37
C ILE A 612 4.65 13.87 -15.14
N ILE A 613 5.11 12.64 -15.29
CA ILE A 613 4.31 11.50 -15.74
C ILE A 613 4.21 10.52 -14.58
N GLY A 614 2.97 10.19 -14.20
CA GLY A 614 2.67 9.03 -13.38
C GLY A 614 2.43 7.82 -14.26
N LEU A 615 3.16 6.73 -14.02
CA LEU A 615 3.05 5.48 -14.76
C LEU A 615 2.91 4.32 -13.79
N ALA A 616 1.81 3.58 -13.94
CA ALA A 616 1.54 2.40 -13.15
C ALA A 616 2.28 1.15 -13.67
N PRO A 617 2.71 0.23 -12.79
CA PRO A 617 3.21 -1.06 -13.21
C PRO A 617 2.19 -1.79 -14.10
N HIS A 618 2.65 -2.57 -15.07
CA HIS A 618 1.80 -3.33 -16.00
C HIS A 618 0.91 -2.49 -16.94
N THR A 619 1.09 -1.17 -16.99
CA THR A 619 0.45 -0.29 -17.96
C THR A 619 1.47 0.28 -18.94
N SER A 620 1.00 0.86 -20.05
CA SER A 620 1.85 1.47 -21.08
C SER A 620 1.48 2.92 -21.40
N VAL A 621 0.55 3.50 -20.63
CA VAL A 621 0.07 4.87 -20.79
C VAL A 621 0.49 5.65 -19.54
N GLY A 622 1.34 6.66 -19.73
CA GLY A 622 1.71 7.60 -18.69
C GLY A 622 0.69 8.73 -18.59
N ILE A 623 0.33 9.13 -17.37
CA ILE A 623 -0.63 10.21 -17.12
C ILE A 623 0.12 11.45 -16.67
N VAL A 624 -0.10 12.58 -17.36
CA VAL A 624 0.52 13.85 -16.98
C VAL A 624 -0.06 14.35 -15.66
N GLY A 625 0.81 14.83 -14.77
CA GLY A 625 0.45 15.54 -13.55
C GLY A 625 1.34 16.75 -13.32
N ARG A 626 0.91 17.69 -12.49
CA ARG A 626 1.66 18.90 -12.14
C ARG A 626 1.94 18.94 -10.65
N ILE A 627 3.21 19.13 -10.28
CA ILE A 627 3.61 19.19 -8.88
C ILE A 627 3.14 20.53 -8.28
N ILE A 628 2.40 20.48 -7.17
CA ILE A 628 1.95 21.69 -6.46
C ILE A 628 2.57 21.85 -5.07
N GLY A 629 3.23 20.82 -4.53
CA GLY A 629 3.88 20.86 -3.23
C GLY A 629 4.40 19.49 -2.77
N TYR A 630 4.82 19.43 -1.52
CA TYR A 630 5.50 18.27 -0.92
C TYR A 630 4.95 17.90 0.43
N THR A 631 5.03 16.62 0.79
CA THR A 631 4.71 16.14 2.15
C THR A 631 5.84 15.30 2.72
N GLU A 632 5.99 15.34 4.04
CA GLU A 632 6.86 14.44 4.81
C GLU A 632 6.17 13.08 5.01
N THR A 633 5.80 12.45 3.90
CA THR A 633 5.19 11.11 3.82
C THR A 633 5.84 10.31 2.71
N HIS A 634 5.50 9.03 2.62
CA HIS A 634 5.95 8.12 1.57
C HIS A 634 4.87 7.89 0.49
N VAL A 635 3.88 8.77 0.41
CA VAL A 635 2.75 8.64 -0.51
C VAL A 635 2.70 9.78 -1.51
N CYS A 636 2.23 9.48 -2.72
CA CYS A 636 1.81 10.46 -3.70
C CYS A 636 0.33 10.77 -3.50
N PHE A 637 0.03 11.97 -3.00
CA PHE A 637 -1.33 12.47 -2.88
C PHE A 637 -1.81 13.06 -4.20
N ALA A 638 -2.96 12.61 -4.67
CA ALA A 638 -3.59 13.12 -5.89
C ALA A 638 -5.08 12.82 -5.88
N THR A 639 -5.84 13.41 -6.80
CA THR A 639 -7.26 13.11 -6.94
C THR A 639 -7.48 11.61 -7.26
N PRO A 640 -8.58 11.01 -6.78
CA PRO A 640 -8.96 9.65 -7.17
C PRO A 640 -9.03 9.44 -8.68
N ASN A 641 -9.46 10.46 -9.44
CA ASN A 641 -9.50 10.40 -10.91
C ASN A 641 -8.09 10.28 -11.53
N TRP A 642 -7.09 10.99 -11.00
CA TRP A 642 -5.70 10.88 -11.48
C TRP A 642 -5.06 9.53 -11.14
N HIS A 643 -5.35 8.98 -9.96
CA HIS A 643 -4.97 7.60 -9.60
C HIS A 643 -5.64 6.57 -10.50
N SER A 644 -6.95 6.69 -10.68
CA SER A 644 -7.73 5.79 -11.53
C SER A 644 -7.37 5.87 -13.02
N ALA A 645 -6.98 7.03 -13.54
CA ALA A 645 -6.50 7.18 -14.92
C ALA A 645 -5.26 6.32 -15.20
N LYS A 646 -4.42 6.09 -14.18
CA LYS A 646 -3.27 5.17 -14.25
C LYS A 646 -3.67 3.69 -14.12
N ARG A 647 -4.96 3.38 -14.05
CA ARG A 647 -5.53 2.04 -13.80
C ARG A 647 -5.16 1.47 -12.43
N ARG A 648 -5.10 2.32 -11.40
CA ARG A 648 -4.67 1.99 -10.04
C ARG A 648 -5.60 2.58 -8.99
N ASP A 649 -5.71 1.86 -7.89
CA ASP A 649 -6.49 2.24 -6.72
C ASP A 649 -5.56 2.62 -5.55
N ALA A 650 -6.11 3.15 -4.46
CA ALA A 650 -5.34 3.40 -3.25
C ALA A 650 -5.41 2.24 -2.26
N ASP A 651 -5.29 1.00 -2.73
CA ASP A 651 -5.37 -0.21 -1.90
C ASP A 651 -3.99 -0.73 -1.44
N GLY A 652 -2.94 0.10 -1.56
CA GLY A 652 -1.53 -0.25 -1.28
C GLY A 652 -0.67 -0.39 -2.54
N ASP A 653 -1.22 -0.03 -3.69
CA ASP A 653 -0.48 0.10 -4.94
C ASP A 653 0.49 1.29 -4.93
N ALA A 654 1.56 1.16 -5.72
CA ALA A 654 2.60 2.17 -5.84
C ALA A 654 2.95 2.37 -7.31
N ASP A 655 3.01 3.64 -7.71
CA ASP A 655 3.24 4.06 -9.08
C ASP A 655 4.57 4.77 -9.23
N SER A 656 5.08 4.74 -10.46
CA SER A 656 6.32 5.43 -10.79
C SER A 656 6.03 6.85 -11.24
N ILE A 657 6.82 7.79 -10.74
CA ILE A 657 6.85 9.19 -11.11
C ILE A 657 8.15 9.44 -11.88
N MET A 658 8.05 10.15 -13.00
CA MET A 658 9.19 10.60 -13.80
C MET A 658 8.93 11.99 -14.40
N LEU A 659 9.97 12.76 -14.69
CA LEU A 659 9.81 14.05 -15.34
C LEU A 659 9.37 13.88 -16.79
N LEU A 660 8.46 14.74 -17.27
CA LEU A 660 7.99 14.70 -18.65
C LEU A 660 9.16 14.80 -19.65
N MET A 661 10.07 15.75 -19.45
CA MET A 661 11.24 15.91 -20.34
C MET A 661 12.21 14.73 -20.29
N ASP A 662 12.33 14.02 -19.15
CA ASP A 662 13.15 12.81 -19.07
C ASP A 662 12.61 11.73 -20.00
N SER A 663 11.29 11.50 -19.95
CA SER A 663 10.63 10.55 -20.83
C SER A 663 10.78 10.96 -22.30
N LEU A 664 10.69 12.25 -22.65
CA LEU A 664 10.86 12.67 -24.05
C LEU A 664 12.29 12.51 -24.57
N LEU A 665 13.32 12.77 -23.74
CA LEU A 665 14.72 12.75 -24.16
C LEU A 665 15.38 11.37 -24.08
N ASN A 666 15.00 10.57 -23.09
CA ASN A 666 15.73 9.35 -22.72
C ASN A 666 15.00 8.06 -23.01
N PHE A 667 13.67 8.10 -23.18
CA PHE A 667 12.92 6.93 -23.61
C PHE A 667 13.25 6.53 -25.05
N SER A 668 13.36 5.23 -25.30
CA SER A 668 13.28 4.69 -26.65
C SER A 668 12.66 3.30 -26.65
N ARG A 669 11.71 3.07 -27.56
CA ARG A 669 11.14 1.74 -27.81
C ARG A 669 12.23 0.72 -28.18
N GLN A 670 13.35 1.18 -28.75
CA GLN A 670 14.48 0.32 -29.10
C GLN A 670 15.22 -0.23 -27.90
N PHE A 671 15.02 0.28 -26.67
CA PHE A 671 15.60 -0.31 -25.45
C PHE A 671 14.72 -1.41 -24.84
N LEU A 672 13.44 -1.46 -25.23
CA LEU A 672 12.50 -2.43 -24.70
C LEU A 672 12.79 -3.84 -25.22
N SER A 673 12.41 -4.83 -24.43
CA SER A 673 12.55 -6.23 -24.85
C SER A 673 11.46 -6.60 -25.85
N ASP A 674 11.84 -7.41 -26.84
CA ASP A 674 10.93 -7.99 -27.83
C ASP A 674 10.17 -9.22 -27.29
N ARG A 675 10.47 -9.63 -26.04
CA ARG A 675 9.74 -10.71 -25.36
C ARG A 675 8.38 -10.20 -24.90
N ILE A 676 7.39 -11.10 -24.83
CA ILE A 676 6.04 -10.79 -24.37
C ILE A 676 6.08 -10.20 -22.96
N GLY A 677 5.38 -9.07 -22.79
CA GLY A 677 5.40 -8.26 -21.56
C GLY A 677 6.56 -7.26 -21.48
N GLY A 678 7.51 -7.27 -22.42
CA GLY A 678 8.64 -6.33 -22.47
C GLY A 678 8.25 -4.88 -22.80
N LEU A 679 7.05 -4.68 -23.36
CA LEU A 679 6.46 -3.38 -23.67
C LEU A 679 5.64 -2.78 -22.51
N MET A 680 5.28 -3.60 -21.53
CA MET A 680 4.54 -3.14 -20.35
C MET A 680 5.49 -2.38 -19.42
N ASP A 681 4.94 -1.51 -18.57
CA ASP A 681 5.71 -0.70 -17.62
C ASP A 681 6.67 0.27 -18.33
N ALA A 682 6.27 0.78 -19.50
CA ALA A 682 6.98 1.80 -20.29
C ALA A 682 5.98 2.84 -20.83
N PRO A 683 6.32 4.15 -20.86
CA PRO A 683 5.40 5.21 -21.30
C PRO A 683 5.30 5.24 -22.83
N LEU A 684 4.66 4.24 -23.44
CA LEU A 684 4.46 4.15 -24.89
C LEU A 684 3.54 5.26 -25.41
N LEU A 685 2.55 5.62 -24.59
CA LEU A 685 1.63 6.72 -24.82
C LEU A 685 1.62 7.62 -23.59
N ILE A 686 1.32 8.90 -23.81
CA ILE A 686 1.18 9.89 -22.75
C ILE A 686 -0.21 10.51 -22.88
N GLN A 687 -1.01 10.43 -21.84
CA GLN A 687 -2.31 11.07 -21.75
C GLN A 687 -2.13 12.45 -21.09
N PRO A 688 -2.35 13.55 -21.84
CA PRO A 688 -2.13 14.90 -21.33
C PRO A 688 -3.26 15.38 -20.43
N LEU A 689 -4.49 14.89 -20.62
CA LEU A 689 -5.69 15.34 -19.93
C LEU A 689 -6.40 14.17 -19.26
N VAL A 690 -6.79 14.35 -18.00
CA VAL A 690 -7.58 13.35 -17.25
C VAL A 690 -9.05 13.77 -17.28
N LEU A 691 -9.89 12.91 -17.86
CA LEU A 691 -11.32 13.12 -17.95
C LEU A 691 -12.04 12.12 -17.02
N PRO A 692 -12.85 12.58 -16.03
CA PRO A 692 -13.50 11.69 -15.06
C PRO A 692 -14.33 10.57 -15.70
N HIS A 693 -14.97 10.82 -16.84
CA HIS A 693 -15.75 9.79 -17.54
C HIS A 693 -14.91 8.60 -18.04
N GLU A 694 -13.60 8.78 -18.28
CA GLU A 694 -12.67 7.72 -18.71
C GLU A 694 -12.08 6.91 -17.55
N SER A 695 -12.22 7.43 -16.32
CA SER A 695 -11.74 6.78 -15.10
C SER A 695 -12.48 5.46 -14.84
N GLN A 696 -11.89 4.61 -14.01
CA GLN A 696 -12.50 3.34 -13.63
C GLN A 696 -13.71 3.55 -12.69
N PRO A 697 -14.63 2.58 -12.62
CA PRO A 697 -15.82 2.67 -11.76
C PRO A 697 -15.53 3.02 -10.30
N GLN A 698 -14.41 2.57 -9.73
CA GLN A 698 -14.00 2.89 -8.37
C GLN A 698 -13.94 4.40 -8.12
N ALA A 699 -13.42 5.19 -9.06
CA ALA A 699 -13.38 6.64 -8.93
C ALA A 699 -14.78 7.25 -9.06
N HIS A 700 -15.64 6.69 -9.91
CA HIS A 700 -17.03 7.14 -10.07
C HIS A 700 -17.87 6.94 -8.81
N ASN A 701 -17.53 5.93 -8.00
CA ASN A 701 -18.24 5.59 -6.76
C ASN A 701 -17.85 6.50 -5.59
N LEU A 702 -16.89 7.41 -5.75
CA LEU A 702 -16.48 8.31 -4.66
C LEU A 702 -17.63 9.25 -4.27
N GLU A 703 -17.93 9.32 -2.98
CA GLU A 703 -18.90 10.26 -2.43
C GLU A 703 -18.33 11.69 -2.32
N VAL A 704 -19.17 12.67 -2.64
CA VAL A 704 -18.80 14.09 -2.80
C VAL A 704 -19.72 15.03 -2.02
N VAL A 705 -20.34 14.52 -0.95
CA VAL A 705 -21.29 15.24 -0.08
C VAL A 705 -20.59 15.88 1.13
N LYS A 706 -21.17 16.97 1.67
CA LYS A 706 -20.75 17.58 2.95
C LYS A 706 -21.24 16.79 4.16
N PHE A 707 -22.43 16.20 4.08
CA PHE A 707 -23.05 15.41 5.14
C PHE A 707 -23.79 14.22 4.54
N LEU A 708 -23.82 13.09 5.25
CA LEU A 708 -24.63 11.94 4.86
C LEU A 708 -26.09 12.19 5.28
N PRO A 709 -27.08 11.96 4.41
CA PRO A 709 -28.47 12.25 4.72
C PRO A 709 -29.05 11.25 5.73
N LEU A 710 -30.09 11.66 6.46
CA LEU A 710 -30.79 10.77 7.42
C LEU A 710 -31.26 9.45 6.81
N GLU A 711 -31.71 9.47 5.54
CA GLU A 711 -32.16 8.28 4.80
C GLU A 711 -31.06 7.24 4.61
N PHE A 712 -29.81 7.69 4.46
CA PHE A 712 -28.65 6.80 4.39
C PHE A 712 -28.51 6.00 5.69
N PHE A 713 -28.51 6.68 6.85
CA PHE A 713 -28.41 6.01 8.15
C PHE A 713 -29.57 5.03 8.39
N LYS A 714 -30.81 5.40 8.04
CA LYS A 714 -31.98 4.49 8.12
C LYS A 714 -31.79 3.23 7.27
N SER A 715 -31.20 3.38 6.08
CA SER A 715 -30.90 2.27 5.17
C SER A 715 -29.78 1.35 5.67
N THR A 716 -28.79 1.87 6.40
CA THR A 716 -27.76 1.03 7.05
C THR A 716 -28.38 0.11 8.11
N ILE A 717 -29.34 0.61 8.90
CA ILE A 717 -30.05 -0.17 9.93
C ILE A 717 -30.88 -1.30 9.30
N GLN A 718 -31.48 -1.04 8.15
CA GLN A 718 -32.20 -2.05 7.36
C GLN A 718 -31.26 -3.03 6.62
N GLN A 719 -29.95 -2.78 6.65
CA GLN A 719 -28.92 -3.57 5.97
C GLN A 719 -29.16 -3.71 4.46
N ASN A 720 -29.58 -2.62 3.82
CA ASN A 720 -29.77 -2.60 2.37
C ASN A 720 -28.42 -2.80 1.64
N LYS A 721 -28.45 -3.27 0.39
CA LYS A 721 -27.23 -3.37 -0.42
C LYS A 721 -26.79 -1.97 -0.85
N ALA A 722 -25.48 -1.75 -0.92
CA ALA A 722 -24.94 -0.45 -1.32
C ALA A 722 -25.41 -0.01 -2.71
N SER A 723 -25.62 -0.95 -3.64
CA SER A 723 -26.14 -0.67 -4.99
C SER A 723 -27.53 -0.04 -5.03
N ASP A 724 -28.32 -0.24 -3.98
CA ASP A 724 -29.73 0.15 -3.94
C ASP A 724 -29.90 1.56 -3.35
N ILE A 725 -28.81 2.15 -2.85
CA ILE A 725 -28.79 3.48 -2.24
C ILE A 725 -28.52 4.54 -3.31
N THR A 726 -29.45 5.47 -3.45
CA THR A 726 -29.38 6.60 -4.40
C THR A 726 -29.37 7.96 -3.74
N CYS A 727 -29.54 8.03 -2.41
CA CYS A 727 -29.63 9.29 -1.66
C CYS A 727 -28.27 9.98 -1.44
N VAL A 728 -27.14 9.32 -1.73
CA VAL A 728 -25.79 9.87 -1.58
C VAL A 728 -25.24 10.29 -2.95
N ASP A 729 -24.85 11.56 -3.08
CA ASP A 729 -24.26 12.09 -4.32
C ASP A 729 -22.82 11.60 -4.51
N ILE A 730 -22.54 11.01 -5.67
CA ILE A 730 -21.26 10.40 -6.04
C ILE A 730 -20.71 11.04 -7.33
N ILE A 731 -19.45 10.79 -7.67
CA ILE A 731 -18.88 11.33 -8.93
C ILE A 731 -19.69 10.88 -10.15
N LYS A 732 -20.20 9.64 -10.13
CA LYS A 732 -21.00 9.06 -11.22
C LYS A 732 -22.25 9.90 -11.56
N SER A 733 -22.95 10.46 -10.56
CA SER A 733 -24.15 11.29 -10.77
C SER A 733 -23.84 12.66 -11.38
N ARG A 734 -22.56 13.07 -11.38
CA ARG A 734 -22.10 14.35 -11.93
C ARG A 734 -21.41 14.23 -13.28
N LEU A 735 -21.23 13.02 -13.81
CA LEU A 735 -20.64 12.81 -15.13
C LEU A 735 -21.44 13.57 -16.20
N GLU A 736 -20.76 13.99 -17.27
CA GLU A 736 -21.33 14.80 -18.37
C GLU A 736 -21.77 16.22 -17.98
N THR A 737 -21.52 16.65 -16.73
CA THR A 737 -21.73 18.04 -16.27
C THR A 737 -20.39 18.71 -15.96
N GLU A 738 -20.37 20.04 -15.84
CA GLU A 738 -19.16 20.77 -15.42
C GLU A 738 -18.71 20.38 -14.00
N ARG A 739 -19.66 20.02 -13.13
CA ARG A 739 -19.43 19.58 -11.74
C ARG A 739 -18.70 18.24 -11.63
N GLN A 740 -18.40 17.57 -12.75
CA GLN A 740 -17.51 16.41 -12.72
C GLN A 740 -16.08 16.80 -12.32
N PHE A 741 -15.68 18.06 -12.48
CA PHE A 741 -14.31 18.54 -12.24
C PHE A 741 -14.09 19.24 -10.90
N PHE A 742 -15.16 19.64 -10.20
CA PHE A 742 -15.08 20.47 -9.00
C PHE A 742 -16.27 20.25 -8.05
N GLY A 743 -16.24 20.91 -6.89
CA GLY A 743 -17.28 20.83 -5.87
C GLY A 743 -17.25 19.50 -5.14
N TYR A 744 -16.08 18.88 -5.04
CA TYR A 744 -15.91 17.66 -4.24
C TYR A 744 -15.85 18.10 -2.78
N TYR A 745 -16.71 17.51 -1.95
CA TYR A 745 -16.72 17.73 -0.51
C TYR A 745 -16.34 16.44 0.23
N PHE A 746 -16.31 16.53 1.55
CA PHE A 746 -16.02 15.46 2.48
C PHE A 746 -16.86 15.65 3.74
N THR A 747 -17.05 14.58 4.51
CA THR A 747 -17.88 14.60 5.73
C THR A 747 -17.07 14.80 7.01
N HIS A 748 -15.80 14.40 7.02
CA HIS A 748 -14.91 14.49 8.19
C HIS A 748 -13.69 15.35 7.91
N SER A 749 -13.36 16.25 8.83
CA SER A 749 -12.16 17.09 8.73
C SER A 749 -10.93 16.37 9.31
N THR A 750 -9.75 16.84 8.94
CA THR A 750 -8.49 16.46 9.59
C THR A 750 -7.63 17.69 9.78
N THR A 751 -6.86 17.78 10.87
CA THR A 751 -5.93 18.90 11.07
C THR A 751 -4.59 18.69 10.37
N SER A 752 -4.18 17.43 10.19
CA SER A 752 -2.86 17.06 9.67
C SER A 752 -2.92 15.83 8.76
N LEU A 753 -2.09 15.83 7.70
CA LEU A 753 -1.86 14.65 6.85
C LEU A 753 -0.73 13.75 7.35
N THR A 754 0.03 14.18 8.36
CA THR A 754 1.24 13.51 8.86
C THR A 754 1.18 13.26 10.36
N THR A 755 1.91 12.25 10.82
CA THR A 755 2.21 11.99 12.24
C THR A 755 3.65 12.34 12.56
N SER A 756 4.13 12.07 13.79
CA SER A 756 5.50 12.40 14.20
C SER A 756 6.59 11.67 13.37
N LYS A 757 6.23 10.58 12.66
CA LYS A 757 7.12 9.86 11.74
C LYS A 757 6.45 9.60 10.39
N SER A 758 7.24 9.75 9.33
CA SER A 758 6.84 9.52 7.94
C SER A 758 6.88 8.04 7.52
N ARG A 759 7.49 7.17 8.32
CA ARG A 759 7.76 5.76 8.02
C ARG A 759 7.21 4.85 9.10
N SER A 760 6.66 3.72 8.66
CA SER A 760 6.26 2.63 9.53
C SER A 760 7.48 1.94 10.14
N ALA A 761 7.35 1.49 11.39
CA ALA A 761 8.38 0.73 12.09
C ALA A 761 8.81 -0.52 11.33
N TYR A 762 7.90 -1.12 10.55
CA TYR A 762 8.22 -2.26 9.71
C TYR A 762 9.31 -1.95 8.66
N SER A 763 9.29 -0.74 8.09
CA SER A 763 10.26 -0.31 7.09
C SER A 763 11.62 0.06 7.71
N THR A 764 11.63 0.54 8.96
CA THR A 764 12.83 0.99 9.66
C THR A 764 13.53 -0.12 10.46
N LEU A 765 12.78 -1.10 10.96
CA LEU A 765 13.36 -2.24 11.70
C LEU A 765 14.18 -3.13 10.74
N GLY A 766 15.42 -3.41 11.14
CA GLY A 766 16.37 -4.18 10.33
C GLY A 766 16.12 -5.69 10.41
N SER A 767 16.10 -6.25 11.63
CA SER A 767 15.98 -7.69 11.80
C SER A 767 14.53 -8.16 11.73
N MET A 768 14.33 -9.39 11.27
CA MET A 768 13.00 -9.98 11.21
C MET A 768 12.50 -10.41 12.60
N LEU A 769 13.40 -10.67 13.55
CA LEU A 769 13.05 -10.92 14.95
C LEU A 769 12.44 -9.67 15.59
N ASP A 770 13.04 -8.49 15.39
CA ASP A 770 12.51 -7.23 15.94
C ASP A 770 11.10 -6.94 15.39
N LYS A 771 10.88 -7.20 14.09
CA LYS A 771 9.55 -7.04 13.46
C LYS A 771 8.52 -7.97 14.07
N PHE A 772 8.93 -9.19 14.38
CA PHE A 772 8.05 -10.17 14.99
C PHE A 772 7.77 -9.84 16.46
N ASP A 773 8.78 -9.43 17.23
CA ASP A 773 8.61 -9.01 18.63
C ASP A 773 7.68 -7.79 18.72
N MET A 774 7.76 -6.86 17.77
CA MET A 774 6.82 -5.76 17.63
C MET A 774 5.38 -6.25 17.34
N GLN A 775 5.22 -7.21 16.43
CA GLN A 775 3.93 -7.82 16.13
C GLN A 775 3.29 -8.45 17.38
N ILE A 776 4.07 -9.16 18.19
CA ILE A 776 3.60 -9.79 19.43
C ILE A 776 3.29 -8.75 20.50
N ARG A 777 4.14 -7.73 20.66
CA ARG A 777 3.88 -6.61 21.58
C ARG A 777 2.55 -5.93 21.27
N ASN A 778 2.26 -5.65 19.99
CA ASN A 778 0.97 -5.08 19.60
C ASN A 778 -0.20 -5.99 19.97
N ALA A 779 -0.06 -7.32 19.77
CA ALA A 779 -1.09 -8.28 20.14
C ALA A 779 -1.31 -8.34 21.65
N GLU A 780 -0.25 -8.26 22.46
CA GLU A 780 -0.34 -8.20 23.91
C GLU A 780 -0.98 -6.89 24.40
N LEU A 781 -0.72 -5.77 23.73
CA LEU A 781 -1.30 -4.45 24.08
C LEU A 781 -2.78 -4.34 23.73
N ILE A 782 -3.23 -4.90 22.61
CA ILE A 782 -4.62 -4.72 22.13
C ILE A 782 -5.54 -5.79 22.71
N ASP A 783 -6.69 -5.41 23.26
CA ASP A 783 -7.62 -6.37 23.88
C ASP A 783 -8.44 -7.16 22.86
N ALA A 784 -8.79 -6.53 21.75
CA ALA A 784 -9.52 -7.17 20.65
C ALA A 784 -8.72 -8.27 19.92
N VAL A 785 -7.46 -8.51 20.30
CA VAL A 785 -6.54 -9.39 19.61
C VAL A 785 -6.07 -10.51 20.55
N ASN A 786 -6.21 -11.77 20.12
CA ASN A 786 -5.71 -12.91 20.88
C ASN A 786 -4.29 -13.29 20.45
N THR A 787 -3.32 -13.05 21.35
CA THR A 787 -1.90 -13.33 21.09
C THR A 787 -1.63 -14.81 20.78
N SER A 788 -2.24 -15.74 21.52
CA SER A 788 -2.03 -17.18 21.33
C SER A 788 -2.54 -17.63 19.95
N GLU A 789 -3.68 -17.10 19.51
CA GLU A 789 -4.23 -17.36 18.19
C GLU A 789 -3.31 -16.84 17.08
N ILE A 790 -2.77 -15.62 17.22
CA ILE A 790 -1.81 -15.05 16.26
C ILE A 790 -0.55 -15.89 16.17
N VAL A 791 0.02 -16.28 17.31
CA VAL A 791 1.23 -17.11 17.34
C VAL A 791 0.97 -18.43 16.62
N SER A 792 -0.17 -19.08 16.89
CA SER A 792 -0.59 -20.30 16.22
C SER A 792 -0.75 -20.12 14.69
N ASN A 793 -1.36 -19.01 14.26
CA ASN A 793 -1.53 -18.67 12.85
C ASN A 793 -0.18 -18.41 12.16
N VAL A 794 0.76 -17.69 12.79
CA VAL A 794 2.10 -17.44 12.22
C VAL A 794 2.91 -18.74 12.10
N ILE A 795 2.82 -19.62 13.10
CA ILE A 795 3.50 -20.92 13.08
C ILE A 795 3.01 -21.75 11.88
N SER A 796 1.70 -21.87 11.72
CA SER A 796 1.09 -22.72 10.69
C SER A 796 1.21 -22.17 9.26
N THR A 797 1.08 -20.84 9.09
CA THR A 797 1.03 -20.23 7.76
C THR A 797 2.38 -19.77 7.23
N HIS A 798 3.35 -19.46 8.11
CA HIS A 798 4.64 -18.92 7.71
C HIS A 798 5.84 -19.74 8.19
N LEU A 799 6.00 -19.95 9.51
CA LEU A 799 7.23 -20.53 10.06
C LEU A 799 7.44 -21.98 9.63
N VAL A 800 6.46 -22.86 9.86
CA VAL A 800 6.55 -24.28 9.52
C VAL A 800 6.70 -24.50 8.01
N PRO A 801 5.90 -23.87 7.13
CA PRO A 801 6.08 -23.98 5.68
C PRO A 801 7.47 -23.52 5.20
N ASP A 802 8.02 -22.43 5.75
CA ASP A 802 9.32 -21.91 5.35
C ASP A 802 10.47 -22.84 5.78
N ILE A 803 10.46 -23.33 7.03
CA ILE A 803 11.47 -24.27 7.54
C ILE A 803 11.46 -25.55 6.70
N MET A 804 10.28 -26.16 6.49
CA MET A 804 10.15 -27.37 5.68
C MET A 804 10.54 -27.15 4.22
N GLY A 805 10.14 -26.01 3.65
CA GLY A 805 10.46 -25.61 2.28
C GLY A 805 11.96 -25.48 2.08
N ASN A 806 12.63 -24.76 2.98
CA ASN A 806 14.07 -24.56 2.94
C ASN A 806 14.85 -25.86 3.19
N LEU A 807 14.40 -26.73 4.10
CA LEU A 807 15.00 -28.04 4.33
C LEU A 807 14.92 -28.93 3.08
N ARG A 808 13.73 -29.03 2.46
CA ARG A 808 13.54 -29.78 1.21
C ARG A 808 14.35 -29.20 0.06
N ALA A 809 14.41 -27.88 -0.03
CA ALA A 809 15.16 -27.19 -1.08
C ALA A 809 16.68 -27.37 -0.87
N TYR A 810 17.17 -27.37 0.37
CA TYR A 810 18.55 -27.69 0.72
C TYR A 810 18.94 -29.09 0.25
N ALA A 811 18.08 -30.08 0.45
CA ALA A 811 18.32 -31.46 -0.02
C ALA A 811 18.34 -31.61 -1.56
N ARG A 812 17.69 -30.70 -2.30
CA ARG A 812 17.57 -30.73 -3.77
C ARG A 812 18.37 -29.62 -4.48
N GLN A 813 19.25 -28.94 -3.75
CA GLN A 813 19.86 -27.70 -4.21
C GLN A 813 20.87 -27.87 -5.35
N ASN A 814 21.20 -26.75 -5.98
CA ASN A 814 22.27 -26.64 -6.96
C ASN A 814 23.48 -25.93 -6.32
N PHE A 815 24.63 -25.98 -7.01
CA PHE A 815 25.87 -25.36 -6.58
C PHE A 815 26.29 -24.27 -7.54
N ARG A 816 26.56 -23.07 -7.04
CA ARG A 816 26.91 -21.90 -7.84
C ARG A 816 28.38 -21.54 -7.65
N CYS A 817 29.07 -21.25 -8.75
CA CYS A 817 30.44 -20.75 -8.69
C CYS A 817 30.51 -19.28 -8.25
N THR A 818 31.41 -18.94 -7.34
CA THR A 818 31.61 -17.57 -6.83
C THR A 818 32.23 -16.62 -7.87
N GLY A 819 33.09 -17.12 -8.76
CA GLY A 819 33.74 -16.33 -9.80
C GLY A 819 32.85 -16.12 -11.04
N CYS A 820 32.53 -17.20 -11.76
CA CYS A 820 31.80 -17.11 -13.03
C CYS A 820 30.27 -17.19 -12.90
N GLY A 821 29.74 -17.48 -11.71
CA GLY A 821 28.30 -17.56 -11.47
C GLY A 821 27.58 -18.77 -12.09
N LYS A 822 28.29 -19.70 -12.74
CA LYS A 822 27.71 -20.90 -13.34
C LYS A 822 27.13 -21.82 -12.27
N SER A 823 25.94 -22.35 -12.53
CA SER A 823 25.24 -23.28 -11.63
C SER A 823 25.38 -24.72 -12.11
N TYR A 824 25.66 -25.62 -11.18
CA TYR A 824 25.81 -27.06 -11.38
C TYR A 824 24.76 -27.79 -10.55
N ARG A 825 24.10 -28.79 -11.14
CA ARG A 825 23.13 -29.61 -10.41
C ARG A 825 23.78 -30.46 -9.31
N ARG A 826 25.04 -30.85 -9.49
CA ARG A 826 25.84 -31.63 -8.55
C ARG A 826 27.24 -31.04 -8.48
N ILE A 827 27.92 -31.22 -7.36
CA ILE A 827 29.34 -30.87 -7.23
C ILE A 827 30.13 -31.74 -8.21
N PRO A 828 30.93 -31.16 -9.13
CA PRO A 828 31.88 -31.91 -9.95
C PRO A 828 32.86 -32.66 -9.06
N LEU A 829 33.36 -33.83 -9.48
CA LEU A 829 34.33 -34.60 -8.69
C LEU A 829 35.61 -33.82 -8.38
N ILE A 830 35.96 -32.84 -9.21
CA ILE A 830 37.10 -31.92 -9.03
C ILE A 830 36.86 -30.93 -7.86
N GLN A 831 35.64 -30.86 -7.31
CA GLN A 831 35.17 -29.97 -6.23
C GLN A 831 35.24 -28.47 -6.52
N THR A 832 35.92 -28.05 -7.58
CA THR A 832 35.96 -26.68 -8.08
C THR A 832 35.13 -26.52 -9.35
N CYS A 833 34.81 -25.27 -9.67
CA CYS A 833 34.34 -24.92 -11.00
C CYS A 833 35.46 -25.10 -12.04
N ILE A 834 35.08 -25.24 -13.31
CA ILE A 834 36.01 -25.23 -14.46
C ILE A 834 36.90 -23.97 -14.47
N CYS A 835 36.43 -22.86 -13.88
CA CYS A 835 37.21 -21.63 -13.74
C CYS A 835 38.12 -21.59 -12.50
N GLY A 836 38.33 -22.71 -11.80
CA GLY A 836 39.20 -22.81 -10.62
C GLY A 836 38.63 -22.24 -9.32
N HIS A 837 37.45 -21.63 -9.35
CA HIS A 837 36.82 -21.04 -8.17
C HIS A 837 35.91 -22.03 -7.43
N ASN A 838 35.72 -21.80 -6.14
CA ASN A 838 34.89 -22.61 -5.28
C ASN A 838 33.41 -22.57 -5.67
N LEU A 839 32.74 -23.68 -5.41
CA LEU A 839 31.30 -23.85 -5.58
C LEU A 839 30.63 -23.71 -4.22
N ILE A 840 29.66 -22.80 -4.13
CA ILE A 840 28.86 -22.60 -2.92
C ILE A 840 27.45 -23.20 -3.12
N PRO A 841 26.87 -23.79 -2.07
CA PRO A 841 25.47 -24.21 -2.10
C PRO A 841 24.55 -23.00 -2.31
N THR A 842 23.46 -23.16 -3.06
CA THR A 842 22.48 -22.08 -3.24
C THR A 842 21.68 -21.79 -1.96
N ILE A 843 21.54 -22.78 -1.08
CA ILE A 843 20.85 -22.65 0.21
C ILE A 843 21.83 -23.04 1.31
N THR A 844 22.05 -22.16 2.26
CA THR A 844 22.96 -22.37 3.39
C THR A 844 22.22 -22.99 4.58
N ARG A 845 22.92 -23.74 5.46
CA ARG A 845 22.38 -24.24 6.75
C ARG A 845 21.66 -23.15 7.54
N GLY A 846 22.27 -21.97 7.67
CA GLY A 846 21.66 -20.83 8.38
C GLY A 846 20.35 -20.31 7.78
N SER A 847 20.05 -20.62 6.50
CA SER A 847 18.75 -20.29 5.90
C SER A 847 17.65 -21.25 6.37
N VAL A 848 17.99 -22.49 6.69
CA VAL A 848 17.06 -23.51 7.19
C VAL A 848 16.79 -23.28 8.69
N GLU A 849 17.84 -23.02 9.47
CA GLU A 849 17.75 -22.81 10.93
C GLU A 849 17.21 -21.43 11.32
N LYS A 850 17.09 -20.51 10.37
CA LYS A 850 16.74 -19.09 10.57
C LYS A 850 15.54 -18.88 11.51
N TYR A 851 14.49 -19.67 11.35
CA TYR A 851 13.23 -19.54 12.09
C TYR A 851 13.06 -20.58 13.21
N LEU A 852 13.93 -21.60 13.29
CA LEU A 852 13.74 -22.72 14.22
C LEU A 852 13.81 -22.26 15.68
N LYS A 853 14.81 -21.43 16.01
CA LYS A 853 14.98 -20.87 17.37
C LYS A 853 13.76 -20.05 17.80
N LEU A 854 13.24 -19.23 16.88
CA LEU A 854 12.03 -18.44 17.12
C LEU A 854 10.81 -19.34 17.33
N ALA A 855 10.63 -20.35 16.49
CA ALA A 855 9.51 -21.29 16.56
C ALA A 855 9.49 -22.04 17.91
N LYS A 856 10.64 -22.51 18.40
CA LYS A 856 10.76 -23.15 19.73
C LYS A 856 10.34 -22.20 20.86
N ARG A 857 10.92 -20.99 20.89
CA ARG A 857 10.61 -19.96 21.89
C ARG A 857 9.10 -19.67 21.97
N LEU A 858 8.42 -19.66 20.83
CA LEU A 858 6.99 -19.34 20.76
C LEU A 858 6.09 -20.45 21.32
N VAL A 859 6.43 -21.70 21.01
CA VAL A 859 5.69 -22.88 21.45
C VAL A 859 5.81 -23.10 22.96
N GLU A 860 6.92 -22.66 23.55
CA GLU A 860 7.19 -22.69 24.98
C GLU A 860 6.51 -21.52 25.73
N LYS A 861 6.55 -20.31 25.16
CA LYS A 861 5.98 -19.11 25.80
C LYS A 861 4.45 -19.04 25.73
N TYR A 862 3.85 -19.46 24.62
CA TYR A 862 2.41 -19.32 24.39
C TYR A 862 1.71 -20.68 24.34
N ASP A 863 0.44 -20.67 24.74
CA ASP A 863 -0.41 -21.85 24.62
C ASP A 863 -0.79 -22.09 23.16
N VAL A 864 0.01 -22.94 22.51
CA VAL A 864 -0.20 -23.40 21.14
C VAL A 864 -0.62 -24.87 21.16
N GLY A 865 -1.49 -25.27 20.25
CA GLY A 865 -2.01 -26.63 20.19
C GLY A 865 -0.91 -27.70 20.13
N VAL A 866 -1.16 -28.83 20.79
CA VAL A 866 -0.21 -29.96 20.96
C VAL A 866 0.42 -30.41 19.64
N TYR A 867 -0.37 -30.43 18.55
CA TYR A 867 0.12 -30.78 17.22
C TYR A 867 1.22 -29.83 16.71
N GLN A 868 1.03 -28.51 16.88
CA GLN A 868 2.00 -27.51 16.41
C GLN A 868 3.30 -27.61 17.22
N ARG A 869 3.18 -27.82 18.53
CA ARG A 869 4.31 -28.08 19.43
C ARG A 869 5.10 -29.30 18.97
N GLY A 870 4.45 -30.45 18.85
CA GLY A 870 5.08 -31.69 18.39
C GLY A 870 5.73 -31.55 17.02
N ARG A 871 5.09 -30.83 16.09
CA ARG A 871 5.62 -30.61 14.73
C ARG A 871 6.90 -29.78 14.72
N ILE A 872 7.02 -28.75 15.56
CA ILE A 872 8.25 -27.94 15.64
C ILE A 872 9.40 -28.73 16.26
N HIS A 873 9.12 -29.52 17.31
CA HIS A 873 10.15 -30.39 17.89
C HIS A 873 10.63 -31.45 16.89
N ALA A 874 9.71 -32.13 16.20
CA ALA A 874 10.06 -33.09 15.15
C ALA A 874 10.89 -32.46 14.01
N LEU A 875 10.56 -31.22 13.61
CA LEU A 875 11.37 -30.48 12.62
C LEU A 875 12.75 -30.11 13.15
N SER A 876 12.89 -29.81 14.45
CA SER A 876 14.20 -29.63 15.05
C SER A 876 15.02 -30.91 14.95
N ASP A 877 14.44 -32.03 15.34
CA ASP A 877 15.13 -33.32 15.33
C ASP A 877 15.53 -33.70 13.91
N GLU A 878 14.68 -33.45 12.92
CA GLU A 878 14.99 -33.68 11.49
C GLU A 878 16.16 -32.81 11.02
N ILE A 879 16.20 -31.53 11.40
CA ILE A 879 17.33 -30.63 11.08
C ILE A 879 18.61 -31.13 11.75
N ASP A 880 18.55 -31.50 13.02
CA ASP A 880 19.70 -32.00 13.77
C ASP A 880 20.22 -33.33 13.18
N LEU A 881 19.34 -34.20 12.68
CA LEU A 881 19.70 -35.42 11.95
C LEU A 881 20.36 -35.13 10.60
N VAL A 882 19.87 -34.14 9.84
CA VAL A 882 20.38 -33.81 8.50
C VAL A 882 21.76 -33.15 8.56
N PHE A 883 21.98 -32.23 9.52
CA PHE A 883 23.22 -31.47 9.62
C PHE A 883 24.22 -32.02 10.63
N GLY A 884 23.76 -32.83 11.59
CA GLY A 884 24.53 -33.18 12.79
C GLY A 884 24.70 -32.00 13.76
N LYS A 885 25.10 -32.32 15.00
CA LYS A 885 25.60 -31.32 15.96
C LYS A 885 26.86 -30.65 15.39
N ASN A 886 27.04 -29.35 15.59
CA ASN A 886 28.17 -28.65 14.98
C ASN A 886 29.49 -29.23 15.50
N LYS A 887 30.49 -29.41 14.61
CA LYS A 887 31.89 -29.60 15.04
C LYS A 887 32.35 -28.29 15.69
N GLY A 888 32.21 -28.19 17.02
CA GLY A 888 32.54 -27.00 17.79
C GLY A 888 31.49 -26.56 18.81
N ASP A 889 30.36 -27.28 18.97
CA ASP A 889 29.48 -27.04 20.12
C ASP A 889 30.23 -27.42 21.40
N GLN A 890 30.76 -26.42 22.08
CA GLN A 890 31.30 -26.56 23.43
C GLN A 890 30.13 -26.98 24.32
N SER A 891 30.18 -28.21 24.84
CA SER A 891 29.20 -28.71 25.79
C SER A 891 29.07 -27.72 26.95
N LEU A 892 27.87 -27.21 27.19
CA LEU A 892 27.63 -26.38 28.35
C LEU A 892 27.64 -27.30 29.58
N LEU A 893 28.12 -26.81 30.73
CA LEU A 893 28.13 -27.60 31.96
C LEU A 893 26.72 -28.10 32.34
N THR A 894 25.69 -27.36 31.91
CA THR A 894 24.26 -27.67 32.07
C THR A 894 23.77 -28.83 31.22
N ASP A 895 24.54 -29.27 30.22
CA ASP A 895 24.20 -30.45 29.41
C ASP A 895 24.50 -31.77 30.15
N TYR A 896 25.15 -31.70 31.33
CA TYR A 896 25.57 -32.82 32.17
C TYR A 896 24.85 -32.89 33.53
N THR A 897 23.83 -32.06 33.76
CA THR A 897 22.95 -32.10 34.93
C THR A 897 21.53 -32.39 34.49
#